data_AF-A0A8C2AJC9-F1
#
_entry.id   AF-A0A8C2AJC9-F1
#
_cell.length_a   1.000
_cell.length_b   1.000
_cell.length_c   1.000
_cell.angle_alpha   90.00
_cell.angle_beta   90.00
_cell.angle_gamma   90.00
#
_symmetry.space_group_name_H-M   'P 1'
#
loop_
_entity.id
_entity.type
_entity.pdbx_description
1 polymer ?
#
loop_
_entity_poly.entity_id
_entity_poly.type
_entity_poly.pdbx_seq_one_letter_code
_entity_poly.pdbx_strand_id
1 'polypeptide(L)'
;MQFLGRILNTVSSVSTLFSNPYRVRDVQLSDYNGKVLLKQEGRLVLYENQQSHSWDCLLLCPESPSVALRMFQVASEEDAMNWFPQYALKLRPFYETLRPPLKPEMFQPIVDCVQNHPDWSSAHIAVDTGLRDCLKHNYVLSQMNARDAQGQTPLHLACERGDVGCVRELLEECQARTDIKDKNGETPMHCAAKQDSAVIIEVLCARMCMGVNELNAAGETPMHIACRLGRVEAVKGLLVGGACCDVMGSNGYPIHTAMKFSEKSCAEAILNTNPNQLLAEDPIYGGTPLHWAKTAEMSRVLLDRGCNVNYLSKTGESPLHILTKRGRFEAAMTLLTHGADPNIKGQDGNTALHLAMKLDRMDLIKALMVFGADVEVHNDLGETPGLIAARTSKGFDDIMNVAVAVTAMSRGFAEVDGLKTGSKKMDRLLCLDGGGIKGLVLIQILITLEKEAGRPIRELFDWVSGTSTGGILALAIVHGKSMEYLRCLYFRMKEQVFKGSRPYESGPLEEFLKNEFGENTKMKDVAHPRLMVTSVLADRHPGELHLFRNYDPPALQRDPPYKSTATFQPLTVPQEQLVWRAARSSGAAPTYFRPMGRFLDGGLLANNPTLDAMTEIHQYNKALKAQGRESEVCRLGVVVSLGTGKPPQVAVNSVDVFRPSNPLELAKTFVGVRELGKMLVDCCTDSDGCAVDRARAWCEMADINYHRLSPQLSQEVMLDEVSDAVLVDMLWETQMYLYEHRDVIQTLSQQLLQL
;
A
#
# COMPACT_ATOMS: atom_id res chain seq x y z
N MET A 1 -40.97 -4.94 -64.24
CA MET A 1 -39.88 -5.88 -64.56
C MET A 1 -38.45 -5.32 -64.42
N GLN A 2 -38.24 -4.05 -64.01
CA GLN A 2 -36.87 -3.52 -63.78
C GLN A 2 -36.43 -3.45 -62.30
N PHE A 3 -37.35 -3.64 -61.35
CA PHE A 3 -37.03 -3.66 -59.91
C PHE A 3 -36.47 -5.02 -59.45
N LEU A 4 -37.03 -6.13 -59.98
CA LEU A 4 -36.52 -7.49 -59.76
C LEU A 4 -35.14 -7.72 -60.40
N GLY A 5 -34.86 -7.11 -61.55
CA GLY A 5 -33.54 -7.19 -62.21
C GLY A 5 -32.43 -6.44 -61.46
N ARG A 6 -32.76 -5.37 -60.71
CA ARG A 6 -31.80 -4.73 -59.83
C ARG A 6 -31.54 -5.56 -58.57
N ILE A 7 -32.57 -6.13 -57.94
CA ILE A 7 -32.39 -7.00 -56.76
C ILE A 7 -31.60 -8.27 -57.12
N LEU A 8 -31.82 -8.89 -58.28
CA LEU A 8 -31.03 -10.04 -58.74
C LEU A 8 -29.55 -9.69 -59.03
N ASN A 9 -29.27 -8.49 -59.56
CA ASN A 9 -27.90 -8.02 -59.75
C ASN A 9 -27.24 -7.53 -58.44
N THR A 10 -28.01 -7.04 -57.48
CA THR A 10 -27.50 -6.76 -56.12
C THR A 10 -27.25 -8.07 -55.36
N VAL A 11 -28.04 -9.12 -55.57
CA VAL A 11 -27.84 -10.43 -54.92
C VAL A 11 -26.68 -11.22 -55.54
N SER A 12 -26.37 -11.05 -56.85
CA SER A 12 -25.16 -11.64 -57.47
C SER A 12 -23.87 -10.88 -57.13
N SER A 13 -23.96 -9.56 -56.90
CA SER A 13 -22.84 -8.76 -56.39
C SER A 13 -22.65 -8.92 -54.87
N VAL A 14 -23.70 -9.25 -54.12
CA VAL A 14 -23.61 -9.59 -52.70
C VAL A 14 -23.10 -11.02 -52.49
N SER A 15 -23.35 -11.98 -53.40
CA SER A 15 -22.75 -13.32 -53.29
C SER A 15 -21.25 -13.36 -53.58
N THR A 16 -20.73 -12.42 -54.37
CA THR A 16 -19.29 -12.22 -54.61
C THR A 16 -18.59 -11.42 -53.51
N LEU A 17 -19.31 -10.58 -52.78
CA LEU A 17 -18.83 -9.90 -51.56
C LEU A 17 -18.58 -10.84 -50.37
N PHE A 18 -19.08 -12.09 -50.41
CA PHE A 18 -18.98 -13.07 -49.30
C PHE A 18 -18.02 -14.24 -49.53
N SER A 19 -17.26 -14.29 -50.62
CA SER A 19 -16.22 -15.30 -50.82
C SER A 19 -14.84 -14.69 -50.64
N ASN A 20 -14.26 -14.84 -49.44
CA ASN A 20 -12.81 -14.66 -49.28
C ASN A 20 -12.10 -15.48 -50.37
N PRO A 21 -11.33 -14.85 -51.29
CA PRO A 21 -10.68 -15.54 -52.41
C PRO A 21 -9.65 -16.57 -51.94
N TYR A 22 -9.15 -16.44 -50.71
CA TYR A 22 -8.20 -17.35 -50.07
C TYR A 22 -8.88 -18.37 -49.14
N ARG A 23 -10.20 -18.55 -49.24
CA ARG A 23 -10.91 -19.55 -48.44
C ARG A 23 -10.69 -20.95 -49.00
N VAL A 24 -10.09 -21.81 -48.17
CA VAL A 24 -9.88 -23.22 -48.46
C VAL A 24 -11.20 -23.96 -48.48
N ARG A 25 -11.47 -24.69 -49.58
CA ARG A 25 -12.70 -25.48 -49.75
C ARG A 25 -12.42 -26.77 -50.51
N ASP A 26 -13.21 -27.79 -50.20
CA ASP A 26 -13.28 -28.99 -51.03
C ASP A 26 -13.94 -28.65 -52.37
N VAL A 27 -13.34 -29.10 -53.46
CA VAL A 27 -13.86 -28.98 -54.82
C VAL A 27 -13.76 -30.32 -55.55
N GLN A 28 -14.73 -30.63 -56.41
CA GLN A 28 -14.69 -31.84 -57.22
C GLN A 28 -13.73 -31.62 -58.39
N LEU A 29 -12.81 -32.56 -58.63
CA LEU A 29 -11.87 -32.47 -59.74
C LEU A 29 -12.58 -32.50 -61.10
N SER A 30 -13.78 -33.10 -61.18
CA SER A 30 -14.63 -33.05 -62.38
C SER A 30 -15.00 -31.63 -62.81
N ASP A 31 -15.08 -30.68 -61.86
CA ASP A 31 -15.44 -29.29 -62.13
C ASP A 31 -14.33 -28.51 -62.85
N TYR A 32 -13.15 -29.12 -62.97
CA TYR A 32 -11.98 -28.57 -63.65
C TYR A 32 -11.71 -29.26 -65.00
N ASN A 33 -12.56 -30.21 -65.40
CA ASN A 33 -12.51 -30.81 -66.74
C ASN A 33 -12.82 -29.75 -67.80
N GLY A 34 -11.82 -29.40 -68.62
CA GLY A 34 -11.93 -28.37 -69.65
C GLY A 34 -11.39 -26.98 -69.26
N LYS A 35 -10.91 -26.79 -68.03
CA LYS A 35 -10.12 -25.60 -67.64
C LYS A 35 -8.66 -25.76 -68.09
N VAL A 36 -7.97 -24.65 -68.35
CA VAL A 36 -6.58 -24.68 -68.83
C VAL A 36 -5.64 -24.87 -67.64
N LEU A 37 -4.84 -25.94 -67.68
CA LEU A 37 -3.77 -26.16 -66.71
C LEU A 37 -2.59 -25.24 -67.06
N LEU A 38 -2.24 -24.31 -66.17
CA LEU A 38 -1.14 -23.38 -66.38
C LEU A 38 0.18 -23.87 -65.80
N LYS A 39 0.17 -24.36 -64.55
CA LYS A 39 1.37 -24.81 -63.82
C LYS A 39 1.04 -25.95 -62.87
N GLN A 40 2.02 -26.80 -62.62
CA GLN A 40 1.94 -27.86 -61.61
C GLN A 40 3.29 -28.01 -60.90
N GLU A 41 3.28 -27.88 -59.57
CA GLU A 41 4.46 -28.05 -58.71
C GLU A 41 4.11 -28.98 -57.54
N GLY A 42 4.68 -30.17 -57.53
CA GLY A 42 4.34 -31.21 -56.54
C GLY A 42 2.85 -31.59 -56.61
N ARG A 43 2.15 -31.47 -55.48
CA ARG A 43 0.69 -31.71 -55.39
C ARG A 43 -0.16 -30.46 -55.69
N LEU A 44 0.45 -29.30 -55.95
CA LEU A 44 -0.26 -28.05 -56.22
C LEU A 44 -0.36 -27.78 -57.72
N VAL A 45 -1.55 -27.35 -58.14
CA VAL A 45 -1.93 -27.20 -59.54
C VAL A 45 -2.66 -25.88 -59.75
N LEU A 46 -2.25 -25.08 -60.73
CA LEU A 46 -2.88 -23.81 -61.08
C LEU A 46 -3.71 -23.96 -62.35
N TYR A 47 -5.00 -23.70 -62.24
CA TYR A 47 -5.93 -23.69 -63.38
C TYR A 47 -6.36 -22.25 -63.71
N GLU A 48 -6.47 -21.97 -65.01
CA GLU A 48 -7.19 -20.81 -65.53
C GLU A 48 -8.61 -21.23 -65.92
N ASN A 49 -9.59 -20.57 -65.30
CA ASN A 49 -10.98 -20.69 -65.70
C ASN A 49 -11.35 -19.54 -66.65
N GLN A 50 -11.30 -19.82 -67.96
CA GLN A 50 -11.64 -18.86 -69.01
C GLN A 50 -13.10 -18.39 -68.94
N GLN A 51 -14.01 -19.18 -68.35
CA GLN A 51 -15.43 -18.84 -68.27
C GLN A 51 -15.75 -17.86 -67.13
N SER A 52 -15.03 -17.96 -66.00
CA SER A 52 -15.21 -17.07 -64.85
C SER A 52 -14.12 -16.02 -64.70
N HIS A 53 -13.16 -15.97 -65.64
CA HIS A 53 -11.96 -15.14 -65.56
C HIS A 53 -11.28 -15.23 -64.18
N SER A 54 -11.09 -16.46 -63.69
CA SER A 54 -10.45 -16.72 -62.38
C SER A 54 -9.31 -17.72 -62.48
N TRP A 55 -8.36 -17.60 -61.59
CA TRP A 55 -7.24 -18.50 -61.41
C TRP A 55 -7.40 -19.25 -60.09
N ASP A 56 -7.50 -20.57 -60.18
CA ASP A 56 -7.83 -21.46 -59.08
C ASP A 56 -6.59 -22.32 -58.77
N CYS A 57 -6.08 -22.25 -57.53
CA CYS A 57 -4.97 -23.10 -57.07
C CYS A 57 -5.52 -24.28 -56.27
N LEU A 58 -5.24 -25.50 -56.73
CA LEU A 58 -5.73 -26.74 -56.13
C LEU A 58 -4.59 -27.57 -55.54
N LEU A 59 -4.78 -28.08 -54.33
CA LEU A 59 -3.97 -29.13 -53.72
C LEU A 59 -4.63 -30.49 -53.98
N LEU A 60 -3.96 -31.32 -54.77
CA LEU A 60 -4.39 -32.67 -55.07
C LEU A 60 -4.19 -33.58 -53.85
N CYS A 61 -5.23 -34.34 -53.49
CA CYS A 61 -5.21 -35.30 -52.39
C CYS A 61 -5.26 -36.73 -52.98
N PRO A 62 -4.12 -37.44 -53.09
CA PRO A 62 -4.07 -38.79 -53.66
C PRO A 62 -5.00 -39.80 -52.99
N GLU A 63 -5.32 -39.57 -51.72
CA GLU A 63 -6.17 -40.42 -50.89
C GLU A 63 -7.67 -40.22 -51.18
N SER A 64 -8.03 -39.18 -51.94
CA SER A 64 -9.39 -38.86 -52.36
C SER A 64 -9.38 -38.36 -53.80
N PRO A 65 -9.19 -39.26 -54.79
CA PRO A 65 -8.87 -38.88 -56.17
C PRO A 65 -9.99 -38.11 -56.91
N SER A 66 -11.18 -37.99 -56.33
CA SER A 66 -12.29 -37.17 -56.86
C SER A 66 -12.35 -35.77 -56.28
N VAL A 67 -11.68 -35.49 -55.15
CA VAL A 67 -11.79 -34.22 -54.41
C VAL A 67 -10.40 -33.59 -54.24
N ALA A 68 -10.30 -32.30 -54.50
CA ALA A 68 -9.10 -31.50 -54.23
C ALA A 68 -9.44 -30.35 -53.27
N LEU A 69 -8.42 -29.86 -52.57
CA LEU A 69 -8.56 -28.68 -51.72
C LEU A 69 -8.18 -27.44 -52.53
N ARG A 70 -9.14 -26.55 -52.79
CA ARG A 70 -8.85 -25.26 -53.42
C ARG A 70 -8.24 -24.31 -52.41
N MET A 71 -6.98 -23.95 -52.60
CA MET A 71 -6.21 -23.05 -51.72
C MET A 71 -6.59 -21.58 -51.92
N PHE A 72 -6.76 -21.16 -53.17
CA PHE A 72 -7.24 -19.83 -53.51
C PHE A 72 -7.97 -19.81 -54.86
N GLN A 73 -8.78 -18.77 -55.06
CA GLN A 73 -9.44 -18.39 -56.30
C GLN A 73 -9.31 -16.87 -56.44
N VAL A 74 -8.42 -16.42 -57.32
CA VAL A 74 -8.14 -14.99 -57.54
C VAL A 74 -8.60 -14.56 -58.94
N ALA A 75 -8.91 -13.28 -59.11
CA ALA A 75 -9.41 -12.72 -60.38
C ALA A 75 -8.31 -12.01 -61.20
N SER A 76 -7.07 -12.03 -60.74
CA SER A 76 -5.91 -11.42 -61.42
C SER A 76 -4.86 -12.49 -61.73
N GLU A 77 -4.40 -12.52 -62.97
CA GLU A 77 -3.28 -13.39 -63.39
C GLU A 77 -2.00 -13.06 -62.62
N GLU A 78 -1.75 -11.76 -62.38
CA GLU A 78 -0.57 -11.28 -61.66
C GLU A 78 -0.54 -11.82 -60.22
N ASP A 79 -1.67 -11.74 -59.52
CA ASP A 79 -1.80 -12.28 -58.16
C ASP A 79 -1.63 -13.80 -58.15
N ALA A 80 -2.22 -14.50 -59.12
CA ALA A 80 -2.11 -15.95 -59.24
C ALA A 80 -0.65 -16.39 -59.47
N MET A 81 0.06 -15.70 -60.35
CA MET A 81 1.45 -15.98 -60.67
C MET A 81 2.41 -15.58 -59.54
N ASN A 82 2.06 -14.60 -58.72
CA ASN A 82 2.82 -14.21 -57.54
C ASN A 82 2.62 -15.19 -56.36
N TRP A 83 1.37 -15.61 -56.10
CA TRP A 83 1.05 -16.49 -54.97
C TRP A 83 1.35 -17.97 -55.21
N PHE A 84 1.17 -18.47 -56.43
CA PHE A 84 1.33 -19.90 -56.72
C PHE A 84 2.71 -20.46 -56.33
N PRO A 85 3.85 -19.82 -56.69
CA PRO A 85 5.17 -20.31 -56.29
C PRO A 85 5.38 -20.29 -54.76
N GLN A 86 4.83 -19.28 -54.08
CA GLN A 86 4.91 -19.18 -52.62
C GLN A 86 4.13 -20.32 -51.94
N TYR A 87 2.93 -20.63 -52.43
CA TYR A 87 2.12 -21.74 -51.93
C TYR A 87 2.78 -23.08 -52.23
N ALA A 88 3.30 -23.27 -53.44
CA ALA A 88 4.01 -24.48 -53.86
C ALA A 88 5.20 -24.79 -52.95
N LEU A 89 5.99 -23.76 -52.62
CA LEU A 89 7.15 -23.90 -51.75
C LEU A 89 6.76 -24.09 -50.28
N LYS A 90 5.85 -23.25 -49.76
CA LYS A 90 5.57 -23.18 -48.32
C LYS A 90 4.63 -24.27 -47.83
N LEU A 91 3.67 -24.74 -48.64
CA LEU A 91 2.67 -25.74 -48.23
C LEU A 91 3.20 -27.18 -48.24
N ARG A 92 4.31 -27.42 -48.95
CA ARG A 92 4.89 -28.76 -49.15
C ARG A 92 5.11 -29.55 -47.85
N PRO A 93 5.77 -29.00 -46.81
CA PRO A 93 6.00 -29.73 -45.57
C PRO A 93 4.71 -30.16 -44.86
N PHE A 94 3.64 -29.39 -45.03
CA PHE A 94 2.38 -29.62 -44.33
C PHE A 94 1.61 -30.79 -44.95
N TYR A 95 1.40 -30.80 -46.27
CA TYR A 95 0.68 -31.92 -46.89
C TYR A 95 1.50 -33.21 -46.98
N GLU A 96 2.83 -33.16 -46.87
CA GLU A 96 3.69 -34.35 -46.80
C GLU A 96 3.71 -34.97 -45.39
N THR A 97 3.48 -34.17 -44.34
CA THR A 97 3.58 -34.62 -42.93
C THR A 97 2.23 -34.88 -42.27
N LEU A 98 1.19 -34.11 -42.61
CA LEU A 98 -0.13 -34.24 -42.01
C LEU A 98 -0.79 -35.56 -42.42
N ARG A 99 -1.43 -36.24 -41.45
CA ARG A 99 -2.10 -37.51 -41.71
C ARG A 99 -3.37 -37.30 -42.54
N PRO A 100 -3.58 -38.07 -43.63
CA PRO A 100 -4.83 -38.06 -44.38
C PRO A 100 -6.03 -38.52 -43.53
N PRO A 101 -7.27 -38.08 -43.84
CA PRO A 101 -7.63 -37.20 -44.95
C PRO A 101 -7.33 -35.73 -44.67
N LEU A 102 -6.74 -35.03 -45.66
CA LEU A 102 -6.47 -33.60 -45.59
C LEU A 102 -7.80 -32.83 -45.68
N LYS A 103 -8.08 -31.97 -44.71
CA LYS A 103 -9.34 -31.21 -44.63
C LYS A 103 -9.09 -29.70 -44.81
N PRO A 104 -10.09 -28.94 -45.31
CA PRO A 104 -9.97 -27.49 -45.46
C PRO A 104 -9.60 -26.77 -44.16
N GLU A 105 -10.15 -27.22 -43.02
CA GLU A 105 -9.94 -26.65 -41.68
C GLU A 105 -8.46 -26.70 -41.24
N MET A 106 -7.69 -27.66 -41.74
CA MET A 106 -6.26 -27.81 -41.41
C MET A 106 -5.39 -26.82 -42.20
N PHE A 107 -5.78 -26.51 -43.43
CA PHE A 107 -5.01 -25.65 -44.33
C PHE A 107 -5.45 -24.19 -44.29
N GLN A 108 -6.67 -23.88 -43.84
CA GLN A 108 -7.12 -22.50 -43.73
C GLN A 108 -6.19 -21.63 -42.87
N PRO A 109 -5.77 -22.05 -41.65
CA PRO A 109 -4.84 -21.24 -40.85
C PRO A 109 -3.48 -21.06 -41.56
N ILE A 110 -2.97 -22.09 -42.23
CA ILE A 110 -1.69 -22.04 -42.95
C ILE A 110 -1.78 -21.03 -44.11
N VAL A 111 -2.86 -21.09 -44.89
CA VAL A 111 -3.15 -20.19 -46.00
C VAL A 111 -3.29 -18.74 -45.50
N ASP A 112 -3.99 -18.53 -44.38
CA ASP A 112 -4.12 -17.22 -43.76
C ASP A 112 -2.75 -16.68 -43.30
N CYS A 113 -1.88 -17.50 -42.71
CA CYS A 113 -0.52 -17.11 -42.34
C CYS A 113 0.31 -16.70 -43.57
N VAL A 114 0.26 -17.45 -44.68
CA VAL A 114 1.01 -17.13 -45.89
C VAL A 114 0.56 -15.79 -46.48
N GLN A 115 -0.73 -15.47 -46.41
CA GLN A 115 -1.28 -14.19 -46.87
C GLN A 115 -0.88 -13.03 -45.97
N ASN A 116 -1.01 -13.19 -44.66
CA ASN A 116 -0.74 -12.13 -43.69
C ASN A 116 0.76 -11.86 -43.53
N HIS A 117 1.59 -12.89 -43.71
CA HIS A 117 3.05 -12.82 -43.55
C HIS A 117 3.78 -13.50 -44.73
N PRO A 118 3.85 -12.83 -45.90
CA PRO A 118 4.46 -13.41 -47.11
C PRO A 118 5.96 -13.69 -46.98
N ASP A 119 6.63 -13.09 -46.01
CA ASP A 119 8.04 -13.25 -45.67
C ASP A 119 8.32 -14.44 -44.73
N TRP A 120 7.30 -14.97 -44.07
CA TRP A 120 7.46 -16.10 -43.15
C TRP A 120 7.89 -17.38 -43.85
N SER A 121 8.87 -18.07 -43.25
CA SER A 121 9.28 -19.41 -43.67
C SER A 121 8.26 -20.48 -43.25
N SER A 122 8.35 -21.69 -43.82
CA SER A 122 7.48 -22.80 -43.40
C SER A 122 7.65 -23.15 -41.92
N ALA A 123 8.81 -22.85 -41.32
CA ALA A 123 9.06 -23.02 -39.90
C ALA A 123 8.27 -22.02 -39.04
N HIS A 124 8.19 -20.76 -39.44
CA HIS A 124 7.35 -19.76 -38.75
C HIS A 124 5.89 -20.18 -38.79
N ILE A 125 5.40 -20.59 -39.97
CA ILE A 125 4.02 -21.02 -40.15
C ILE A 125 3.72 -22.28 -39.33
N ALA A 126 4.65 -23.23 -39.24
CA ALA A 126 4.46 -24.44 -38.42
C ALA A 126 4.33 -24.12 -36.93
N VAL A 127 5.13 -23.17 -36.41
CA VAL A 127 5.01 -22.67 -35.04
C VAL A 127 3.71 -21.89 -34.85
N ASP A 128 3.35 -21.04 -35.81
CA ASP A 128 2.16 -20.20 -35.77
C ASP A 128 0.85 -21.01 -35.76
N THR A 129 0.84 -22.12 -36.50
CA THR A 129 -0.32 -23.01 -36.60
C THR A 129 -0.32 -24.10 -35.53
N GLY A 130 0.72 -24.21 -34.70
CA GLY A 130 0.87 -25.25 -33.69
C GLY A 130 1.08 -26.66 -34.27
N LEU A 131 1.47 -26.76 -35.55
CA LEU A 131 1.67 -28.02 -36.27
C LEU A 131 3.05 -28.61 -35.99
N ARG A 132 3.22 -29.06 -34.75
CA ARG A 132 4.45 -29.62 -34.17
C ARG A 132 5.07 -30.75 -35.00
N ASP A 133 4.24 -31.67 -35.51
CA ASP A 133 4.73 -32.77 -36.36
C ASP A 133 5.48 -32.26 -37.60
N CYS A 134 5.08 -31.11 -38.15
CA CYS A 134 5.70 -30.53 -39.36
C CYS A 134 7.09 -29.95 -39.09
N LEU A 135 7.45 -29.66 -37.82
CA LEU A 135 8.78 -29.16 -37.46
C LEU A 135 9.89 -30.18 -37.76
N LYS A 136 9.55 -31.49 -37.77
CA LYS A 136 10.49 -32.59 -38.06
C LYS A 136 10.76 -32.77 -39.55
N HIS A 137 10.03 -32.07 -40.43
CA HIS A 137 10.21 -32.18 -41.86
C HIS A 137 11.55 -31.57 -42.29
N ASN A 138 12.35 -32.27 -43.09
CA ASN A 138 13.70 -31.84 -43.50
C ASN A 138 13.76 -30.41 -44.06
N TYR A 139 12.76 -30.02 -44.85
CA TYR A 139 12.67 -28.66 -45.39
C TYR A 139 12.43 -27.61 -44.29
N VAL A 140 11.58 -27.91 -43.30
CA VAL A 140 11.32 -27.03 -42.16
C VAL A 140 12.55 -26.93 -41.27
N LEU A 141 13.22 -28.05 -41.01
CA LEU A 141 14.50 -28.10 -40.29
C LEU A 141 15.57 -27.21 -40.92
N SER A 142 15.64 -27.15 -42.26
CA SER A 142 16.59 -26.27 -42.97
C SER A 142 16.31 -24.77 -42.76
N GLN A 143 15.10 -24.41 -42.31
CA GLN A 143 14.63 -23.02 -42.13
C GLN A 143 14.41 -22.64 -40.66
N MET A 144 14.87 -23.46 -39.70
CA MET A 144 14.58 -23.23 -38.27
C MET A 144 15.20 -21.97 -37.69
N ASN A 145 16.23 -21.44 -38.34
CA ASN A 145 16.90 -20.20 -37.98
C ASN A 145 16.65 -19.09 -39.02
N ALA A 146 15.67 -19.29 -39.93
CA ALA A 146 15.26 -18.25 -40.87
C ALA A 146 14.74 -17.04 -40.10
N ARG A 147 14.90 -15.86 -40.70
CA ARG A 147 14.46 -14.59 -40.12
C ARG A 147 13.35 -14.01 -40.96
N ASP A 148 12.29 -13.57 -40.32
CA ASP A 148 11.21 -12.82 -40.96
C ASP A 148 11.62 -11.35 -41.21
N ALA A 149 10.67 -10.54 -41.68
CA ALA A 149 10.86 -9.12 -41.94
C ALA A 149 11.18 -8.31 -40.68
N GLN A 150 10.87 -8.80 -39.48
CA GLN A 150 11.22 -8.20 -38.18
C GLN A 150 12.55 -8.75 -37.64
N GLY A 151 13.15 -9.72 -38.31
CA GLY A 151 14.36 -10.41 -37.87
C GLY A 151 14.08 -11.54 -36.86
N GLN A 152 12.81 -11.82 -36.55
CA GLN A 152 12.40 -12.87 -35.62
C GLN A 152 12.63 -14.25 -36.25
N THR A 153 12.96 -15.22 -35.41
CA THR A 153 13.05 -16.64 -35.79
C THR A 153 11.82 -17.39 -35.32
N PRO A 154 11.56 -18.63 -35.81
CA PRO A 154 10.47 -19.46 -35.30
C PRO A 154 10.52 -19.65 -33.77
N LEU A 155 11.72 -19.65 -33.17
CA LEU A 155 11.88 -19.73 -31.72
C LEU A 155 11.46 -18.44 -31.00
N HIS A 156 11.68 -17.25 -31.59
CA HIS A 156 11.15 -16.00 -31.05
C HIS A 156 9.62 -16.05 -31.00
N LEU A 157 8.99 -16.46 -32.12
CA LEU A 157 7.54 -16.57 -32.25
C LEU A 157 6.95 -17.58 -31.25
N ALA A 158 7.59 -18.74 -31.07
CA ALA A 158 7.17 -19.74 -30.08
C ALA A 158 7.21 -19.20 -28.65
N CYS A 159 8.29 -18.48 -28.30
CA CYS A 159 8.44 -17.83 -26.99
C CYS A 159 7.40 -16.72 -26.79
N GLU A 160 7.17 -15.89 -27.82
CA GLU A 160 6.20 -14.80 -27.79
C GLU A 160 4.76 -15.31 -27.66
N ARG A 161 4.45 -16.49 -28.18
CA ARG A 161 3.13 -17.12 -28.03
C ARG A 161 2.92 -17.87 -26.72
N GLY A 162 3.99 -18.10 -25.97
CA GLY A 162 3.92 -18.88 -24.75
C GLY A 162 3.75 -20.39 -24.96
N ASP A 163 4.03 -20.92 -26.16
CA ASP A 163 3.86 -22.35 -26.44
C ASP A 163 5.07 -23.15 -25.96
N VAL A 164 4.99 -23.61 -24.70
CA VAL A 164 6.03 -24.43 -24.06
C VAL A 164 6.34 -25.70 -24.87
N GLY A 165 5.32 -26.30 -25.50
CA GLY A 165 5.50 -27.53 -26.28
C GLY A 165 6.32 -27.28 -27.54
N CYS A 166 5.98 -26.25 -28.30
CA CYS A 166 6.78 -25.82 -29.44
C CYS A 166 8.19 -25.41 -29.02
N VAL A 167 8.36 -24.60 -27.97
CA VAL A 167 9.68 -24.19 -27.48
C VAL A 167 10.54 -25.41 -27.14
N ARG A 168 9.96 -26.41 -26.46
CA ARG A 168 10.67 -27.66 -26.13
C ARG A 168 11.12 -28.40 -27.38
N GLU A 169 10.22 -28.65 -28.32
CA GLU A 169 10.57 -29.38 -29.56
C GLU A 169 11.59 -28.63 -30.41
N LEU A 170 11.49 -27.30 -30.49
CA LEU A 170 12.43 -26.46 -31.22
C LEU A 170 13.85 -26.55 -30.65
N LEU A 171 13.97 -26.57 -29.32
CA LEU A 171 15.25 -26.62 -28.64
C LEU A 171 15.80 -28.04 -28.55
N GLU A 172 14.96 -29.01 -28.17
CA GLU A 172 15.37 -30.38 -27.87
C GLU A 172 15.64 -31.20 -29.13
N GLU A 173 14.72 -31.15 -30.10
CA GLU A 173 14.72 -31.99 -31.29
C GLU A 173 15.27 -31.24 -32.52
N CYS A 174 14.91 -29.97 -32.70
CA CYS A 174 15.25 -29.20 -33.92
C CYS A 174 16.58 -28.42 -33.80
N GLN A 175 17.18 -28.37 -32.61
CA GLN A 175 18.43 -27.64 -32.33
C GLN A 175 18.42 -26.17 -32.78
N ALA A 176 17.28 -25.48 -32.59
CA ALA A 176 17.14 -24.07 -32.92
C ALA A 176 18.14 -23.19 -32.14
N ARG A 177 18.68 -22.16 -32.79
CA ARG A 177 19.64 -21.24 -32.19
C ARG A 177 18.95 -20.23 -31.28
N THR A 178 19.57 -19.97 -30.13
CA THR A 178 19.03 -19.09 -29.08
C THR A 178 19.73 -17.73 -29.02
N ASP A 179 20.78 -17.52 -29.82
CA ASP A 179 21.65 -16.34 -29.85
C ASP A 179 21.28 -15.32 -30.94
N ILE A 180 20.32 -15.66 -31.79
CA ILE A 180 19.87 -14.79 -32.88
C ILE A 180 19.05 -13.64 -32.29
N LYS A 181 19.34 -12.42 -32.75
CA LYS A 181 18.61 -11.21 -32.38
C LYS A 181 17.70 -10.74 -33.50
N ASP A 182 16.52 -10.25 -33.12
CA ASP A 182 15.61 -9.54 -34.01
C ASP A 182 16.11 -8.10 -34.31
N LYS A 183 15.32 -7.32 -35.05
CA LYS A 183 15.64 -5.92 -35.38
C LYS A 183 15.70 -4.99 -34.15
N ASN A 184 15.04 -5.35 -33.05
CA ASN A 184 15.07 -4.62 -31.78
C ASN A 184 16.23 -5.08 -30.89
N GLY A 185 17.07 -6.01 -31.35
CA GLY A 185 18.14 -6.61 -30.57
C GLY A 185 17.64 -7.62 -29.53
N GLU A 186 16.37 -8.02 -29.57
CA GLU A 186 15.77 -8.97 -28.65
C GLU A 186 16.16 -10.41 -29.03
N THR A 187 16.48 -11.21 -28.02
CA THR A 187 16.71 -12.67 -28.15
C THR A 187 15.41 -13.44 -27.84
N PRO A 188 15.33 -14.76 -28.09
CA PRO A 188 14.17 -15.55 -27.68
C PRO A 188 13.91 -15.47 -26.17
N MET A 189 14.95 -15.25 -25.35
CA MET A 189 14.80 -15.03 -23.91
C MET A 189 14.05 -13.74 -23.59
N HIS A 190 14.26 -12.67 -24.36
CA HIS A 190 13.50 -11.42 -24.22
C HIS A 190 12.02 -11.64 -24.56
N CYS A 191 11.73 -12.37 -25.65
CA CYS A 191 10.36 -12.75 -26.01
C CYS A 191 9.70 -13.60 -24.92
N ALA A 192 10.41 -14.58 -24.36
CA ALA A 192 9.92 -15.40 -23.27
C ALA A 192 9.62 -14.57 -22.00
N ALA A 193 10.47 -13.59 -21.68
CA ALA A 193 10.27 -12.71 -20.53
C ALA A 193 9.06 -11.75 -20.66
N LYS A 194 8.53 -11.54 -21.88
CA LYS A 194 7.26 -10.83 -22.08
C LYS A 194 6.06 -11.65 -21.61
N GLN A 195 6.20 -12.96 -21.54
CA GLN A 195 5.19 -13.89 -21.04
C GLN A 195 5.34 -14.11 -19.54
N ASP A 196 4.22 -14.30 -18.83
CA ASP A 196 4.24 -14.59 -17.38
C ASP A 196 4.42 -16.09 -17.12
N SER A 197 5.48 -16.69 -17.67
CA SER A 197 5.71 -18.14 -17.60
C SER A 197 7.15 -18.47 -17.24
N ALA A 198 7.36 -18.93 -16.00
CA ALA A 198 8.65 -19.43 -15.55
C ALA A 198 9.12 -20.64 -16.37
N VAL A 199 8.19 -21.50 -16.80
CA VAL A 199 8.50 -22.77 -17.48
C VAL A 199 9.25 -22.56 -18.79
N ILE A 200 8.87 -21.56 -19.59
CA ILE A 200 9.55 -21.27 -20.85
C ILE A 200 10.99 -20.81 -20.60
N ILE A 201 11.17 -19.95 -19.60
CA ILE A 201 12.49 -19.45 -19.21
C ILE A 201 13.36 -20.58 -18.67
N GLU A 202 12.81 -21.47 -17.84
CA GLU A 202 13.53 -22.65 -17.31
C GLU A 202 13.97 -23.59 -18.44
N VAL A 203 13.09 -23.86 -19.41
CA VAL A 203 13.42 -24.69 -20.59
C VAL A 203 14.55 -24.06 -21.40
N LEU A 204 14.52 -22.74 -21.60
CA LEU A 204 15.60 -22.03 -22.27
C LEU A 204 16.91 -22.09 -21.45
N CYS A 205 16.85 -21.86 -20.14
CA CYS A 205 18.03 -21.87 -19.26
C CYS A 205 18.70 -23.26 -19.20
N ALA A 206 17.93 -24.35 -19.22
CA ALA A 206 18.45 -25.71 -19.20
C ALA A 206 19.40 -26.06 -20.37
N ARG A 207 19.31 -25.34 -21.49
CA ARG A 207 20.17 -25.51 -22.68
C ARG A 207 21.37 -24.55 -22.70
N MET A 208 21.72 -23.92 -21.58
CA MET A 208 22.76 -22.89 -21.47
C MET A 208 22.53 -21.71 -22.44
N CYS A 209 21.30 -21.19 -22.49
CA CYS A 209 21.00 -19.99 -23.28
C CYS A 209 21.85 -18.80 -22.82
N MET A 210 22.73 -18.30 -23.71
CA MET A 210 23.63 -17.17 -23.45
C MET A 210 22.93 -15.80 -23.29
N GLY A 211 21.61 -15.74 -23.50
CA GLY A 211 20.84 -14.50 -23.58
C GLY A 211 20.21 -13.97 -22.28
N VAL A 212 20.39 -14.64 -21.13
CA VAL A 212 19.71 -14.30 -19.86
C VAL A 212 20.06 -12.89 -19.36
N ASN A 213 21.29 -12.46 -19.63
CA ASN A 213 21.83 -11.15 -19.23
C ASN A 213 22.12 -10.22 -20.41
N GLU A 214 21.74 -10.62 -21.64
CA GLU A 214 21.99 -9.79 -22.81
C GLU A 214 21.08 -8.57 -22.85
N LEU A 215 21.60 -7.47 -23.38
CA LEU A 215 20.84 -6.24 -23.60
C LEU A 215 20.29 -6.20 -25.03
N ASN A 216 19.03 -5.79 -25.15
CA ASN A 216 18.43 -5.41 -26.44
C ASN A 216 18.87 -4.00 -26.88
N ALA A 217 18.37 -3.52 -28.03
CA ALA A 217 18.73 -2.20 -28.55
C ALA A 217 18.24 -1.03 -27.66
N ALA A 218 17.26 -1.26 -26.79
CA ALA A 218 16.79 -0.29 -25.79
C ALA A 218 17.62 -0.33 -24.48
N GLY A 219 18.64 -1.18 -24.42
CA GLY A 219 19.44 -1.39 -23.20
C GLY A 219 18.65 -2.07 -22.10
N GLU A 220 17.73 -2.99 -22.42
CA GLU A 220 16.97 -3.79 -21.45
C GLU A 220 17.45 -5.24 -21.50
N THR A 221 17.63 -5.87 -20.34
CA THR A 221 17.74 -7.34 -20.24
C THR A 221 16.36 -7.99 -20.22
N PRO A 222 16.24 -9.33 -20.38
CA PRO A 222 14.97 -10.02 -20.17
C PRO A 222 14.34 -9.72 -18.80
N MET A 223 15.16 -9.56 -17.75
CA MET A 223 14.66 -9.19 -16.41
C MET A 223 14.08 -7.77 -16.38
N HIS A 224 14.70 -6.81 -17.09
CA HIS A 224 14.12 -5.45 -17.20
C HIS A 224 12.75 -5.48 -17.89
N ILE A 225 12.61 -6.25 -18.97
CA ILE A 225 11.32 -6.40 -19.67
C ILE A 225 10.27 -7.02 -18.74
N ALA A 226 10.62 -8.11 -18.04
CA ALA A 226 9.71 -8.76 -17.10
C ALA A 226 9.27 -7.80 -15.98
N CYS A 227 10.21 -7.04 -15.40
CA CYS A 227 9.92 -6.03 -14.38
C CYS A 227 9.12 -4.84 -14.90
N ARG A 228 9.27 -4.45 -16.17
CA ARG A 228 8.50 -3.37 -16.79
C ARG A 228 7.06 -3.78 -17.09
N LEU A 229 6.85 -5.05 -17.42
CA LEU A 229 5.55 -5.62 -17.79
C LEU A 229 4.82 -6.31 -16.63
N GLY A 230 5.39 -6.31 -15.43
CA GLY A 230 4.79 -6.94 -14.24
C GLY A 230 4.74 -8.47 -14.28
N ARG A 231 5.67 -9.11 -15.00
CA ARG A 231 5.71 -10.58 -15.20
C ARG A 231 6.44 -11.26 -14.05
N VAL A 232 5.75 -11.50 -12.94
CA VAL A 232 6.34 -12.00 -11.69
C VAL A 232 6.91 -13.41 -11.84
N GLU A 233 6.21 -14.30 -12.53
CA GLU A 233 6.68 -15.67 -12.70
C GLU A 233 7.87 -15.72 -13.66
N ALA A 234 7.91 -14.82 -14.65
CA ALA A 234 9.10 -14.65 -15.48
C ALA A 234 10.30 -14.13 -14.69
N VAL A 235 10.12 -13.14 -13.80
CA VAL A 235 11.19 -12.66 -12.92
C VAL A 235 11.74 -13.80 -12.06
N LYS A 236 10.88 -14.60 -11.44
CA LYS A 236 11.28 -15.78 -10.66
C LYS A 236 12.05 -16.79 -11.51
N GLY A 237 11.52 -17.15 -12.68
CA GLY A 237 12.18 -18.07 -13.61
C GLY A 237 13.56 -17.58 -14.05
N LEU A 238 13.70 -16.29 -14.34
CA LEU A 238 14.98 -15.68 -14.71
C LEU A 238 15.98 -15.71 -13.55
N LEU A 239 15.54 -15.42 -12.33
CA LEU A 239 16.39 -15.48 -11.13
C LEU A 239 16.90 -16.90 -10.87
N VAL A 240 16.02 -17.91 -10.99
CA VAL A 240 16.40 -19.34 -10.88
C VAL A 240 17.34 -19.73 -12.02
N GLY A 241 17.12 -19.19 -13.21
CA GLY A 241 17.97 -19.36 -14.41
C GLY A 241 19.33 -18.66 -14.36
N GLY A 242 19.69 -18.01 -13.24
CA GLY A 242 20.99 -17.37 -13.06
C GLY A 242 21.08 -15.94 -13.63
N ALA A 243 19.96 -15.25 -13.82
CA ALA A 243 19.95 -13.86 -14.24
C ALA A 243 20.58 -12.95 -13.18
N CYS A 244 21.48 -12.08 -13.60
CA CYS A 244 22.18 -11.14 -12.74
C CYS A 244 21.32 -9.88 -12.54
N CYS A 245 21.04 -9.53 -11.28
CA CYS A 245 20.36 -8.28 -10.95
C CYS A 245 21.27 -7.05 -11.09
N ASP A 246 22.59 -7.26 -11.20
CA ASP A 246 23.59 -6.18 -11.32
C ASP A 246 23.88 -5.79 -12.78
N VAL A 247 23.08 -6.28 -13.73
CA VAL A 247 23.20 -5.83 -15.12
C VAL A 247 22.49 -4.49 -15.27
N MET A 248 23.25 -3.49 -15.70
CA MET A 248 22.74 -2.14 -15.89
C MET A 248 21.99 -2.03 -17.21
N GLY A 249 20.73 -1.61 -17.14
CA GLY A 249 19.94 -1.20 -18.28
C GLY A 249 19.86 0.32 -18.43
N SER A 250 19.04 0.78 -19.38
CA SER A 250 18.83 2.21 -19.66
C SER A 250 18.15 2.98 -18.50
N ASN A 251 17.45 2.27 -17.60
CA ASN A 251 16.78 2.84 -16.43
C ASN A 251 17.42 2.40 -15.10
N GLY A 252 18.72 2.06 -15.12
CA GLY A 252 19.42 1.49 -13.97
C GLY A 252 19.26 -0.04 -13.90
N TYR A 253 19.33 -0.61 -12.70
CA TYR A 253 19.17 -2.06 -12.48
C TYR A 253 17.70 -2.51 -12.59
N PRO A 254 17.41 -3.83 -12.75
CA PRO A 254 16.04 -4.34 -12.87
C PRO A 254 15.10 -3.94 -11.72
N ILE A 255 15.64 -3.83 -10.49
CA ILE A 255 14.86 -3.33 -9.35
C ILE A 255 14.37 -1.90 -9.57
N HIS A 256 15.22 -1.01 -10.13
CA HIS A 256 14.84 0.37 -10.45
C HIS A 256 13.74 0.42 -11.51
N THR A 257 13.79 -0.47 -12.50
CA THR A 257 12.70 -0.63 -13.47
C THR A 257 11.41 -1.08 -12.78
N ALA A 258 11.46 -2.10 -11.92
CA ALA A 258 10.28 -2.53 -11.15
C ALA A 258 9.70 -1.38 -10.31
N MET A 259 10.56 -0.60 -9.63
CA MET A 259 10.15 0.60 -8.87
C MET A 259 9.52 1.67 -9.78
N LYS A 260 10.14 1.95 -10.93
CA LYS A 260 9.69 2.96 -11.90
C LYS A 260 8.34 2.60 -12.52
N PHE A 261 8.03 1.32 -12.72
CA PHE A 261 6.75 0.87 -13.28
C PHE A 261 5.71 0.45 -12.23
N SER A 262 6.02 0.63 -10.94
CA SER A 262 5.14 0.28 -9.83
C SER A 262 4.88 -1.22 -9.64
N GLU A 263 5.79 -2.07 -10.10
CA GLU A 263 5.63 -3.53 -10.06
C GLU A 263 6.13 -4.12 -8.75
N LYS A 264 5.31 -3.98 -7.69
CA LYS A 264 5.60 -4.41 -6.32
C LYS A 264 6.07 -5.88 -6.24
N SER A 265 5.30 -6.79 -6.83
CA SER A 265 5.57 -8.23 -6.74
C SER A 265 6.89 -8.62 -7.42
N CYS A 266 7.26 -7.91 -8.50
CA CYS A 266 8.57 -8.08 -9.15
C CYS A 266 9.71 -7.59 -8.25
N ALA A 267 9.55 -6.41 -7.62
CA ALA A 267 10.54 -5.89 -6.69
C ALA A 267 10.72 -6.82 -5.46
N GLU A 268 9.64 -7.35 -4.90
CA GLU A 268 9.69 -8.34 -3.82
C GLU A 268 10.41 -9.62 -4.24
N ALA A 269 10.13 -10.16 -5.43
CA ALA A 269 10.80 -11.35 -5.95
C ALA A 269 12.33 -11.14 -6.09
N ILE A 270 12.74 -9.97 -6.58
CA ILE A 270 14.16 -9.59 -6.67
C ILE A 270 14.78 -9.50 -5.27
N LEU A 271 14.16 -8.78 -4.35
CA LEU A 271 14.69 -8.58 -2.99
C LEU A 271 14.76 -9.85 -2.16
N ASN A 272 13.82 -10.78 -2.36
CA ASN A 272 13.84 -12.08 -1.69
C ASN A 272 15.02 -12.95 -2.14
N THR A 273 15.45 -12.81 -3.40
CA THR A 273 16.58 -13.59 -3.94
C THR A 273 17.90 -12.89 -3.71
N ASN A 274 17.94 -11.56 -3.90
CA ASN A 274 19.13 -10.73 -3.80
C ASN A 274 18.87 -9.50 -2.92
N PRO A 275 18.99 -9.62 -1.58
CA PRO A 275 18.75 -8.51 -0.65
C PRO A 275 19.65 -7.29 -0.89
N ASN A 276 20.84 -7.48 -1.46
CA ASN A 276 21.79 -6.40 -1.78
C ASN A 276 21.21 -5.37 -2.77
N GLN A 277 20.19 -5.73 -3.55
CA GLN A 277 19.51 -4.82 -4.46
C GLN A 277 18.81 -3.66 -3.72
N LEU A 278 18.57 -3.78 -2.42
CA LEU A 278 18.06 -2.70 -1.59
C LEU A 278 18.98 -1.47 -1.57
N LEU A 279 20.29 -1.68 -1.72
CA LEU A 279 21.33 -0.65 -1.68
C LEU A 279 21.82 -0.25 -3.08
N ALA A 280 21.24 -0.83 -4.14
CA ALA A 280 21.66 -0.56 -5.50
C ALA A 280 21.39 0.91 -5.86
N GLU A 281 22.42 1.63 -6.28
CA GLU A 281 22.28 3.02 -6.71
C GLU A 281 22.01 3.10 -8.21
N ASP A 282 20.99 3.86 -8.60
CA ASP A 282 20.80 4.24 -9.99
C ASP A 282 22.06 4.98 -10.51
N PRO A 283 22.63 4.58 -11.66
CA PRO A 283 23.83 5.21 -12.21
C PRO A 283 23.69 6.72 -12.48
N ILE A 284 22.51 7.18 -12.90
CA ILE A 284 22.30 8.57 -13.36
C ILE A 284 22.25 9.53 -12.17
N TYR A 285 21.39 9.25 -11.19
CA TYR A 285 21.15 10.14 -10.06
C TYR A 285 21.78 9.66 -8.75
N GLY A 286 22.28 8.42 -8.69
CA GLY A 286 22.78 7.81 -7.46
C GLY A 286 21.70 7.49 -6.43
N GLY A 287 20.43 7.39 -6.86
CA GLY A 287 19.32 7.12 -5.95
C GLY A 287 19.10 5.62 -5.75
N THR A 288 18.89 5.21 -4.49
CA THR A 288 18.46 3.84 -4.13
C THR A 288 17.05 3.52 -4.67
N PRO A 289 16.58 2.26 -4.64
CA PRO A 289 15.22 1.91 -5.10
C PRO A 289 14.12 2.75 -4.43
N LEU A 290 14.34 3.19 -3.19
CA LEU A 290 13.39 4.02 -2.44
C LEU A 290 13.16 5.40 -3.08
N HIS A 291 14.16 5.97 -3.75
CA HIS A 291 14.01 7.24 -4.50
C HIS A 291 13.01 7.12 -5.66
N TRP A 292 12.84 5.90 -6.18
CA TRP A 292 11.98 5.62 -7.33
C TRP A 292 10.58 5.15 -6.93
N ALA A 293 10.33 4.91 -5.64
CA ALA A 293 9.05 4.43 -5.14
C ALA A 293 7.90 5.39 -5.48
N LYS A 294 6.84 4.84 -6.08
CA LYS A 294 5.67 5.60 -6.53
C LYS A 294 4.50 5.58 -5.57
N THR A 295 4.33 4.49 -4.84
CA THR A 295 3.18 4.26 -3.95
C THR A 295 3.64 3.98 -2.54
N ALA A 296 2.72 4.16 -1.57
CA ALA A 296 2.95 3.84 -0.17
C ALA A 296 3.37 2.38 0.03
N GLU A 297 2.73 1.44 -0.68
CA GLU A 297 3.01 0.01 -0.56
C GLU A 297 4.43 -0.33 -1.01
N MET A 298 4.92 0.28 -2.08
CA MET A 298 6.28 0.07 -2.55
C MET A 298 7.31 0.63 -1.56
N SER A 299 7.07 1.83 -1.05
CA SER A 299 7.91 2.42 0.00
C SER A 299 7.96 1.50 1.22
N ARG A 300 6.80 0.99 1.67
CA ARG A 300 6.68 0.09 2.83
C ARG A 300 7.48 -1.20 2.64
N VAL A 301 7.38 -1.85 1.48
CA VAL A 301 8.16 -3.08 1.16
C VAL A 301 9.67 -2.90 1.32
N LEU A 302 10.19 -1.73 0.94
CA LEU A 302 11.61 -1.40 1.07
C LEU A 302 11.98 -1.02 2.51
N LEU A 303 11.13 -0.27 3.19
CA LEU A 303 11.34 0.19 4.57
C LEU A 303 11.27 -0.98 5.57
N ASP A 304 10.32 -1.89 5.40
CA ASP A 304 10.18 -3.11 6.20
C ASP A 304 11.42 -4.02 6.10
N ARG A 305 12.19 -3.89 5.01
CA ARG A 305 13.48 -4.59 4.79
C ARG A 305 14.69 -3.80 5.29
N GLY A 306 14.49 -2.70 5.99
CA GLY A 306 15.56 -1.92 6.61
C GLY A 306 16.30 -0.96 5.67
N CYS A 307 15.67 -0.49 4.59
CA CYS A 307 16.26 0.54 3.74
C CYS A 307 16.52 1.83 4.53
N ASN A 308 17.66 2.48 4.31
CA ASN A 308 17.91 3.81 4.85
C ASN A 308 16.95 4.83 4.21
N VAL A 309 15.98 5.31 5.00
CA VAL A 309 14.97 6.29 4.58
C VAL A 309 15.56 7.67 4.25
N ASN A 310 16.72 7.99 4.82
CA ASN A 310 17.40 9.29 4.73
C ASN A 310 18.60 9.27 3.77
N TYR A 311 18.72 8.25 2.93
CA TYR A 311 19.82 8.15 1.96
C TYR A 311 19.82 9.36 1.01
N LEU A 312 21.00 9.92 0.71
CA LEU A 312 21.13 11.03 -0.23
C LEU A 312 21.63 10.52 -1.58
N SER A 313 20.93 10.89 -2.64
CA SER A 313 21.37 10.66 -4.02
C SER A 313 22.64 11.47 -4.34
N LYS A 314 23.25 11.24 -5.50
CA LYS A 314 24.36 12.08 -6.02
C LYS A 314 23.94 13.53 -6.29
N THR A 315 22.64 13.79 -6.47
CA THR A 315 22.08 15.15 -6.56
C THR A 315 21.89 15.80 -5.18
N GLY A 316 22.21 15.09 -4.10
CA GLY A 316 22.02 15.53 -2.73
C GLY A 316 20.58 15.40 -2.24
N GLU A 317 19.70 14.71 -2.97
CA GLU A 317 18.28 14.62 -2.62
C GLU A 317 17.97 13.34 -1.85
N SER A 318 17.17 13.44 -0.79
CA SER A 318 16.61 12.26 -0.11
C SER A 318 15.34 11.75 -0.82
N PRO A 319 14.89 10.50 -0.55
CA PRO A 319 13.63 10.01 -1.07
C PRO A 319 12.44 10.94 -0.76
N LEU A 320 12.43 11.55 0.43
CA LEU A 320 11.40 12.52 0.82
C LEU A 320 11.41 13.76 -0.08
N HIS A 321 12.57 14.27 -0.50
CA HIS A 321 12.65 15.36 -1.48
C HIS A 321 12.01 14.96 -2.81
N ILE A 322 12.32 13.77 -3.33
CA ILE A 322 11.78 13.29 -4.60
C ILE A 322 10.25 13.10 -4.53
N LEU A 323 9.74 12.49 -3.46
CA LEU A 323 8.30 12.29 -3.27
C LEU A 323 7.56 13.62 -3.13
N THR A 324 8.15 14.60 -2.45
CA THR A 324 7.61 15.96 -2.34
C THR A 324 7.61 16.66 -3.70
N LYS A 325 8.71 16.64 -4.47
CA LYS A 325 8.77 17.22 -5.83
C LYS A 325 7.73 16.62 -6.77
N ARG A 326 7.43 15.33 -6.61
CA ARG A 326 6.43 14.61 -7.42
C ARG A 326 5.02 14.67 -6.84
N GLY A 327 4.84 15.26 -5.66
CA GLY A 327 3.52 15.39 -5.04
C GLY A 327 2.89 14.06 -4.61
N ARG A 328 3.69 13.07 -4.20
CA ARG A 328 3.22 11.74 -3.80
C ARG A 328 2.96 11.70 -2.29
N PHE A 329 1.82 12.26 -1.87
CA PHE A 329 1.46 12.44 -0.46
C PHE A 329 1.53 11.13 0.36
N GLU A 330 0.78 10.10 -0.03
CA GLU A 330 0.73 8.80 0.70
C GLU A 330 2.12 8.15 0.84
N ALA A 331 2.93 8.18 -0.23
CA ALA A 331 4.27 7.63 -0.19
C ALA A 331 5.20 8.46 0.73
N ALA A 332 5.06 9.79 0.74
CA ALA A 332 5.81 10.67 1.63
C ALA A 332 5.42 10.47 3.09
N MET A 333 4.13 10.29 3.38
CA MET A 333 3.63 9.90 4.70
C MET A 333 4.22 8.58 5.15
N THR A 334 4.31 7.58 4.26
CA THR A 334 4.99 6.32 4.57
C THR A 334 6.47 6.55 4.96
N LEU A 335 7.19 7.46 4.30
CA LEU A 335 8.57 7.77 4.69
C LEU A 335 8.63 8.46 6.07
N LEU A 336 7.82 9.50 6.30
CA LEU A 336 7.77 10.26 7.55
C LEU A 336 7.45 9.35 8.74
N THR A 337 6.47 8.46 8.57
CA THR A 337 6.08 7.47 9.58
C THR A 337 7.13 6.38 9.80
N HIS A 338 8.13 6.24 8.94
CA HIS A 338 9.29 5.35 9.13
C HIS A 338 10.56 6.12 9.50
N GLY A 339 10.43 7.38 9.95
CA GLY A 339 11.54 8.16 10.49
C GLY A 339 12.34 8.95 9.45
N ALA A 340 11.73 9.29 8.31
CA ALA A 340 12.32 10.26 7.40
C ALA A 340 12.48 11.61 8.11
N ASP A 341 13.68 12.18 8.03
CA ASP A 341 13.97 13.48 8.60
C ASP A 341 13.55 14.59 7.60
N PRO A 342 12.55 15.43 7.94
CA PRO A 342 12.09 16.49 7.06
C PRO A 342 13.09 17.65 6.91
N ASN A 343 14.13 17.72 7.75
CA ASN A 343 15.08 18.83 7.84
C ASN A 343 16.38 18.61 7.06
N ILE A 344 16.53 17.44 6.43
CA ILE A 344 17.65 17.18 5.54
C ILE A 344 17.68 18.24 4.44
N LYS A 345 18.83 18.88 4.25
CA LYS A 345 19.06 19.83 3.16
C LYS A 345 19.38 19.06 1.88
N GLY A 346 18.51 19.21 0.89
CA GLY A 346 18.68 18.64 -0.42
C GLY A 346 19.52 19.51 -1.37
N GLN A 347 19.21 19.39 -2.65
CA GLN A 347 19.76 20.26 -3.69
C GLN A 347 19.46 21.75 -3.42
N ASP A 348 20.47 22.61 -3.60
CA ASP A 348 20.44 24.05 -3.31
C ASP A 348 20.12 24.39 -1.84
N GLY A 349 20.41 23.46 -0.92
CA GLY A 349 20.13 23.62 0.51
C GLY A 349 18.64 23.55 0.87
N ASN A 350 17.77 23.24 -0.09
CA ASN A 350 16.32 23.18 0.14
C ASN A 350 15.94 21.92 0.91
N THR A 351 15.23 22.07 2.03
CA THR A 351 14.57 20.96 2.71
C THR A 351 13.31 20.51 1.98
N ALA A 352 12.71 19.40 2.41
CA ALA A 352 11.40 18.96 1.91
C ALA A 352 10.33 20.06 2.07
N LEU A 353 10.37 20.85 3.15
CA LEU A 353 9.41 21.92 3.37
C LEU A 353 9.58 23.07 2.38
N HIS A 354 10.81 23.46 2.04
CA HIS A 354 11.07 24.46 0.99
C HIS A 354 10.44 24.03 -0.35
N LEU A 355 10.60 22.75 -0.71
CA LEU A 355 10.05 22.20 -1.94
C LEU A 355 8.52 22.16 -1.93
N ALA A 356 7.91 21.77 -0.80
CA ALA A 356 6.46 21.73 -0.65
C ALA A 356 5.84 23.14 -0.76
N MET A 357 6.46 24.15 -0.15
CA MET A 357 6.07 25.55 -0.26
C MET A 357 6.22 26.08 -1.68
N LYS A 358 7.36 25.82 -2.34
CA LYS A 358 7.63 26.24 -3.73
C LYS A 358 6.62 25.67 -4.71
N LEU A 359 6.10 24.47 -4.44
CA LEU A 359 5.18 23.75 -5.33
C LEU A 359 3.70 23.87 -4.90
N ASP A 360 3.40 24.66 -3.87
CA ASP A 360 2.03 24.88 -3.35
C ASP A 360 1.31 23.55 -3.02
N ARG A 361 1.96 22.71 -2.21
CA ARG A 361 1.45 21.37 -1.82
C ARG A 361 0.98 21.38 -0.37
N MET A 362 -0.20 21.96 -0.12
CA MET A 362 -0.75 22.16 1.24
C MET A 362 -0.77 20.89 2.11
N ASP A 363 -1.19 19.75 1.57
CA ASP A 363 -1.24 18.49 2.34
C ASP A 363 0.16 18.08 2.83
N LEU A 364 1.17 18.22 1.96
CA LEU A 364 2.57 17.93 2.30
C LEU A 364 3.16 18.99 3.24
N ILE A 365 2.79 20.26 3.08
CA ILE A 365 3.21 21.34 3.99
C ILE A 365 2.74 21.02 5.41
N LYS A 366 1.44 20.76 5.60
CA LYS A 366 0.86 20.39 6.90
C LYS A 366 1.53 19.13 7.45
N ALA A 367 1.67 18.08 6.64
CA ALA A 367 2.32 16.85 7.06
C ALA A 367 3.76 17.09 7.52
N LEU A 368 4.59 17.78 6.73
CA LEU A 368 5.98 18.05 7.08
C LEU A 368 6.09 18.84 8.39
N MET A 369 5.25 19.87 8.58
CA MET A 369 5.23 20.67 9.81
C MET A 369 4.80 19.85 11.03
N VAL A 370 3.74 19.05 10.90
CA VAL A 370 3.30 18.12 11.95
C VAL A 370 4.46 17.19 12.31
N PHE A 371 5.19 16.66 11.33
CA PHE A 371 6.33 15.77 11.53
C PHE A 371 7.64 16.48 11.93
N GLY A 372 7.60 17.77 12.28
CA GLY A 372 8.73 18.49 12.87
C GLY A 372 9.68 19.13 11.87
N ALA A 373 9.20 19.46 10.66
CA ALA A 373 9.94 20.30 9.74
C ALA A 373 10.19 21.69 10.37
N ASP A 374 11.45 22.07 10.44
CA ASP A 374 11.92 23.35 10.92
C ASP A 374 11.71 24.41 9.85
N VAL A 375 11.05 25.47 10.27
CA VAL A 375 10.62 26.59 9.45
C VAL A 375 11.68 27.69 9.36
N GLU A 376 12.75 27.59 10.16
CA GLU A 376 13.88 28.53 10.21
C GLU A 376 15.10 28.04 9.43
N VAL A 377 15.04 26.86 8.82
CA VAL A 377 16.15 26.36 8.01
C VAL A 377 16.33 27.24 6.78
N HIS A 378 17.53 27.76 6.56
CA HIS A 378 17.85 28.56 5.39
C HIS A 378 18.43 27.66 4.28
N ASN A 379 17.94 27.84 3.04
CA ASN A 379 18.55 27.24 1.85
C ASN A 379 19.85 27.97 1.44
N ASP A 380 20.51 27.54 0.36
CA ASP A 380 21.78 28.13 -0.08
C ASP A 380 21.65 29.58 -0.57
N LEU A 381 20.42 30.05 -0.83
CA LEU A 381 20.10 31.43 -1.17
C LEU A 381 19.77 32.28 0.07
N GLY A 382 19.81 31.70 1.27
CA GLY A 382 19.41 32.37 2.50
C GLY A 382 17.90 32.55 2.65
N GLU A 383 17.08 31.85 1.86
CA GLU A 383 15.63 31.88 1.98
C GLU A 383 15.16 30.83 3.01
N THR A 384 14.20 31.20 3.87
CA THR A 384 13.44 30.25 4.69
C THR A 384 12.25 29.68 3.89
N PRO A 385 11.65 28.53 4.30
CA PRO A 385 10.44 28.01 3.67
C PRO A 385 9.30 29.03 3.64
N GLY A 386 9.13 29.80 4.72
CA GLY A 386 8.13 30.86 4.82
C GLY A 386 8.35 31.99 3.81
N LEU A 387 9.60 32.37 3.53
CA LEU A 387 9.91 33.38 2.52
C LEU A 387 9.60 32.88 1.10
N ILE A 388 9.90 31.61 0.79
CA ILE A 388 9.54 30.99 -0.49
C ILE A 388 8.02 30.99 -0.69
N ALA A 389 7.26 30.66 0.36
CA ALA A 389 5.81 30.66 0.34
C ALA A 389 5.25 32.05 -0.03
N ALA A 390 5.75 33.11 0.61
CA ALA A 390 5.34 34.49 0.35
C ALA A 390 5.69 34.97 -1.07
N ARG A 391 6.78 34.46 -1.67
CA ARG A 391 7.21 34.82 -3.03
C ARG A 391 6.43 34.09 -4.13
N THR A 392 5.97 32.86 -3.85
CA THR A 392 5.52 31.92 -4.90
C THR A 392 4.00 31.76 -4.95
N SER A 393 3.26 32.12 -3.90
CA SER A 393 1.81 31.84 -3.87
C SER A 393 1.03 32.65 -4.90
N LYS A 394 0.19 31.94 -5.68
CA LYS A 394 -0.84 32.53 -6.55
C LYS A 394 -2.25 32.41 -5.95
N GLY A 395 -2.42 31.63 -4.86
CA GLY A 395 -3.65 31.49 -4.07
C GLY A 395 -3.44 32.08 -2.66
N PHE A 396 -4.34 32.96 -2.24
CA PHE A 396 -4.01 34.08 -1.35
C PHE A 396 -4.34 33.91 0.14
N ASP A 397 -4.97 32.81 0.60
CA ASP A 397 -5.43 32.73 2.00
C ASP A 397 -4.80 31.59 2.82
N ASP A 398 -4.80 30.35 2.33
CA ASP A 398 -4.35 29.19 3.13
C ASP A 398 -2.83 29.15 3.36
N ILE A 399 -2.03 29.42 2.32
CA ILE A 399 -0.57 29.55 2.48
C ILE A 399 -0.23 30.75 3.35
N MET A 400 -1.01 31.84 3.31
CA MET A 400 -0.76 33.00 4.15
C MET A 400 -1.02 32.69 5.62
N ASN A 401 -2.08 31.95 5.94
CA ASN A 401 -2.32 31.44 7.29
C ASN A 401 -1.17 30.54 7.76
N VAL A 402 -0.66 29.68 6.88
CA VAL A 402 0.54 28.87 7.19
C VAL A 402 1.79 29.74 7.33
N ALA A 403 2.01 30.74 6.49
CA ALA A 403 3.17 31.62 6.54
C ALA A 403 3.15 32.52 7.79
N VAL A 404 1.97 32.97 8.22
CA VAL A 404 1.74 33.67 9.49
C VAL A 404 2.03 32.73 10.65
N ALA A 405 1.52 31.49 10.60
CA ALA A 405 1.82 30.48 11.61
C ALA A 405 3.33 30.19 11.67
N VAL A 406 3.99 30.03 10.52
CA VAL A 406 5.45 29.86 10.38
C VAL A 406 6.19 31.02 11.03
N THR A 407 5.91 32.26 10.61
CA THR A 407 6.57 33.47 11.14
C THR A 407 6.37 33.62 12.65
N ALA A 408 5.24 33.15 13.17
CA ALA A 408 4.98 33.18 14.59
C ALA A 408 5.65 32.04 15.36
N MET A 409 5.80 30.87 14.75
CA MET A 409 6.61 29.76 15.26
C MET A 409 8.11 30.11 15.34
N SER A 410 8.58 31.08 14.54
CA SER A 410 9.93 31.64 14.61
C SER A 410 10.23 32.43 15.89
N ARG A 411 9.21 32.86 16.65
CA ARG A 411 9.40 33.60 17.91
C ARG A 411 9.77 32.63 19.02
N GLY A 412 11.08 32.41 19.17
CA GLY A 412 11.68 31.38 20.01
C GLY A 412 11.18 31.27 21.45
N PHE A 413 11.28 30.05 21.97
CA PHE A 413 11.01 29.68 23.35
C PHE A 413 12.12 30.22 24.25
N ALA A 414 11.75 30.92 25.33
CA ALA A 414 12.71 31.45 26.29
C ALA A 414 13.25 30.30 27.16
N GLU A 415 14.59 30.20 27.29
CA GLU A 415 15.22 29.28 28.24
C GLU A 415 14.74 29.59 29.66
N VAL A 416 14.13 28.58 30.31
CA VAL A 416 13.64 28.70 31.68
C VAL A 416 14.77 28.27 32.63
N ASP A 417 15.49 29.25 33.18
CA ASP A 417 16.44 29.02 34.26
C ASP A 417 15.71 28.61 35.55
N GLY A 418 15.90 27.36 35.97
CA GLY A 418 15.27 26.79 37.16
C GLY A 418 15.87 27.33 38.46
N LEU A 419 15.24 28.34 39.05
CA LEU A 419 15.45 28.75 40.44
C LEU A 419 14.89 27.69 41.39
N LYS A 420 15.76 26.94 42.08
CA LYS A 420 15.39 26.07 43.19
C LYS A 420 15.02 26.90 44.42
N THR A 421 13.72 27.02 44.71
CA THR A 421 13.24 27.47 46.03
C THR A 421 12.65 26.28 46.78
N GLY A 422 12.98 26.18 48.08
CA GLY A 422 12.54 25.10 48.95
C GLY A 422 11.03 25.11 49.15
N SER A 423 10.32 24.27 48.41
CA SER A 423 8.88 24.04 48.51
C SER A 423 8.62 22.61 48.98
N LYS A 424 7.51 22.40 49.71
CA LYS A 424 7.06 21.07 50.14
C LYS A 424 6.79 20.22 48.89
N LYS A 425 7.44 19.05 48.78
CA LYS A 425 7.29 18.11 47.65
C LYS A 425 5.81 17.81 47.36
N MET A 426 5.32 18.23 46.21
CA MET A 426 3.97 17.94 45.72
C MET A 426 4.04 16.96 44.54
N ASP A 427 3.04 16.10 44.42
CA ASP A 427 2.91 15.16 43.31
C ASP A 427 2.22 15.82 42.12
N ARG A 428 2.65 15.45 40.91
CA ARG A 428 2.09 15.90 39.62
C ARG A 428 1.38 14.73 38.95
N LEU A 429 0.12 14.93 38.54
CA LEU A 429 -0.71 13.92 37.89
C LEU A 429 -0.95 14.26 36.42
N LEU A 430 -0.69 13.30 35.54
CA LEU A 430 -1.11 13.31 34.13
C LEU A 430 -2.27 12.33 33.91
N CYS A 431 -3.33 12.78 33.27
CA CYS A 431 -4.50 11.98 32.90
C CYS A 431 -4.70 12.02 31.39
N LEU A 432 -4.72 10.85 30.76
CA LEU A 432 -4.83 10.66 29.31
C LEU A 432 -6.15 9.99 28.97
N ASP A 433 -7.02 10.69 28.24
CA ASP A 433 -8.33 10.18 27.88
C ASP A 433 -8.28 9.05 26.84
N GLY A 434 -9.33 8.24 26.79
CA GLY A 434 -9.56 7.29 25.70
C GLY A 434 -10.11 7.96 24.44
N GLY A 435 -9.90 7.33 23.29
CA GLY A 435 -10.35 7.89 22.01
C GLY A 435 -9.81 7.23 20.73
N GLY A 436 -9.39 5.97 20.77
CA GLY A 436 -8.92 5.23 19.58
C GLY A 436 -7.66 5.83 18.94
N ILE A 437 -7.65 5.94 17.60
CA ILE A 437 -6.52 6.50 16.84
C ILE A 437 -6.28 7.99 17.14
N LYS A 438 -7.29 8.70 17.65
CA LYS A 438 -7.18 10.10 18.09
C LYS A 438 -6.24 10.30 19.27
N GLY A 439 -5.70 9.24 19.86
CA GLY A 439 -4.54 9.32 20.77
C GLY A 439 -3.36 10.09 20.17
N LEU A 440 -3.27 10.21 18.84
CA LEU A 440 -2.36 11.12 18.13
C LEU A 440 -2.44 12.58 18.62
N VAL A 441 -3.63 13.07 18.98
CA VAL A 441 -3.83 14.40 19.57
C VAL A 441 -3.08 14.52 20.90
N LEU A 442 -3.22 13.51 21.78
CA LEU A 442 -2.52 13.47 23.06
C LEU A 442 -1.00 13.49 22.85
N ILE A 443 -0.51 12.68 21.90
CA ILE A 443 0.91 12.63 21.55
C ILE A 443 1.41 14.00 21.11
N GLN A 444 0.66 14.71 20.25
CA GLN A 444 1.08 16.02 19.75
C GLN A 444 1.12 17.09 20.86
N ILE A 445 0.18 17.06 21.80
CA ILE A 445 0.20 17.92 22.99
C ILE A 445 1.42 17.59 23.86
N LEU A 446 1.69 16.30 24.09
CA LEU A 446 2.83 15.85 24.89
C LEU A 446 4.18 16.22 24.23
N ILE A 447 4.34 16.07 22.91
CA ILE A 447 5.54 16.53 22.18
C ILE A 447 5.78 18.01 22.45
N THR A 448 4.72 18.82 22.39
CA THR A 448 4.83 20.27 22.62
C THR A 448 5.22 20.58 24.06
N LEU A 449 4.64 19.87 25.02
CA LEU A 449 4.99 20.00 26.44
C LEU A 449 6.44 19.56 26.72
N GLU A 450 6.93 18.47 26.12
CA GLU A 450 8.34 18.05 26.24
C GLU A 450 9.29 19.10 25.68
N LYS A 451 8.94 19.72 24.54
CA LYS A 451 9.73 20.79 23.93
C LYS A 451 9.78 22.03 24.82
N GLU A 452 8.64 22.47 25.36
CA GLU A 452 8.58 23.63 26.29
C GLU A 452 9.29 23.37 27.62
N ALA A 453 9.25 22.14 28.14
CA ALA A 453 9.85 21.80 29.43
C ALA A 453 11.33 21.42 29.32
N GLY A 454 11.82 21.08 28.13
CA GLY A 454 13.18 20.58 27.91
C GLY A 454 13.47 19.25 28.63
N ARG A 455 12.43 18.51 29.05
CA ARG A 455 12.55 17.25 29.80
C ARG A 455 11.51 16.23 29.31
N PRO A 456 11.83 14.92 29.34
CA PRO A 456 10.88 13.87 28.96
C PRO A 456 9.63 13.87 29.85
N ILE A 457 8.45 13.55 29.29
CA ILE A 457 7.18 13.48 30.05
C ILE A 457 7.30 12.59 31.30
N ARG A 458 8.03 11.48 31.18
CA ARG A 458 8.24 10.53 32.27
C ARG A 458 8.84 11.16 33.53
N GLU A 459 9.60 12.25 33.39
CA GLU A 459 10.24 12.96 34.49
C GLU A 459 9.41 14.14 35.02
N LEU A 460 8.42 14.59 34.25
CA LEU A 460 7.56 15.73 34.59
C LEU A 460 6.41 15.35 35.51
N PHE A 461 6.03 14.07 35.56
CA PHE A 461 4.87 13.59 36.30
C PHE A 461 5.23 12.44 37.24
N ASP A 462 4.65 12.46 38.43
CA ASP A 462 4.83 11.41 39.44
C ASP A 462 3.77 10.30 39.32
N TRP A 463 2.59 10.68 38.80
CA TRP A 463 1.47 9.81 38.52
C TRP A 463 0.99 9.97 37.08
N VAL A 464 0.71 8.86 36.42
CA VAL A 464 0.11 8.83 35.08
C VAL A 464 -1.10 7.91 35.09
N SER A 465 -2.22 8.39 34.58
CA SER A 465 -3.45 7.62 34.40
C SER A 465 -3.89 7.64 32.95
N GLY A 466 -4.40 6.52 32.45
CA GLY A 466 -4.84 6.43 31.06
C GLY A 466 -6.01 5.49 30.84
N THR A 467 -6.87 5.83 29.87
CA THR A 467 -7.97 4.97 29.42
C THR A 467 -7.82 4.65 27.94
N SER A 468 -8.10 3.41 27.52
CA SER A 468 -8.04 2.98 26.12
C SER A 468 -6.69 3.34 25.48
N THR A 469 -6.69 4.14 24.40
CA THR A 469 -5.48 4.69 23.77
C THR A 469 -4.59 5.49 24.73
N GLY A 470 -5.18 6.28 25.64
CA GLY A 470 -4.46 6.98 26.71
C GLY A 470 -3.79 6.01 27.69
N GLY A 471 -4.37 4.82 27.89
CA GLY A 471 -3.77 3.73 28.66
C GLY A 471 -2.53 3.15 27.98
N ILE A 472 -2.60 2.90 26.66
CA ILE A 472 -1.46 2.47 25.84
C ILE A 472 -0.34 3.51 25.89
N LEU A 473 -0.68 4.79 25.76
CA LEU A 473 0.26 5.91 25.85
C LEU A 473 0.90 6.04 27.24
N ALA A 474 0.11 5.91 28.31
CA ALA A 474 0.60 5.94 29.67
C ALA A 474 1.63 4.83 29.93
N LEU A 475 1.36 3.61 29.45
CA LEU A 475 2.32 2.50 29.50
C LEU A 475 3.58 2.86 28.70
N ALA A 476 3.45 3.43 27.50
CA ALA A 476 4.59 3.82 26.67
C ALA A 476 5.49 4.90 27.31
N ILE A 477 4.89 5.92 27.92
CA ILE A 477 5.60 6.97 28.69
C ILE A 477 6.40 6.33 29.82
N VAL A 478 5.77 5.44 30.58
CA VAL A 478 6.39 4.75 31.72
C VAL A 478 7.54 3.84 31.27
N HIS A 479 7.46 3.26 30.07
CA HIS A 479 8.57 2.52 29.45
C HIS A 479 9.66 3.41 28.81
N GLY A 480 9.54 4.74 28.87
CA GLY A 480 10.56 5.68 28.37
C GLY A 480 10.59 5.81 26.86
N LYS A 481 9.49 5.52 26.16
CA LYS A 481 9.39 5.72 24.71
C LYS A 481 9.20 7.20 24.38
N SER A 482 9.90 7.70 23.36
CA SER A 482 9.76 9.10 22.94
C SER A 482 8.40 9.36 22.27
N MET A 483 7.85 10.56 22.45
CA MET A 483 6.55 10.91 21.88
C MET A 483 6.58 10.95 20.35
N GLU A 484 7.70 11.37 19.75
CA GLU A 484 7.89 11.36 18.29
C GLU A 484 7.86 9.92 17.73
N TYR A 485 8.50 8.98 18.42
CA TYR A 485 8.43 7.55 18.06
C TYR A 485 6.98 7.06 18.13
N LEU A 486 6.24 7.42 19.19
CA LEU A 486 4.85 6.99 19.38
C LEU A 486 3.91 7.56 18.32
N ARG A 487 4.12 8.79 17.86
CA ARG A 487 3.36 9.36 16.73
C ARG A 487 3.52 8.48 15.50
N CYS A 488 4.76 8.21 15.10
CA CYS A 488 5.06 7.36 13.95
C CYS A 488 4.52 5.94 14.14
N LEU A 489 4.62 5.40 15.35
CA LEU A 489 4.11 4.07 15.70
C LEU A 489 2.59 3.98 15.53
N TYR A 490 1.83 5.00 15.92
CA TYR A 490 0.37 5.03 15.77
C TYR A 490 -0.06 5.05 14.30
N PHE A 491 0.64 5.82 13.46
CA PHE A 491 0.41 5.81 12.01
C PHE A 491 0.72 4.45 11.37
N ARG A 492 1.71 3.70 11.88
CA ARG A 492 1.96 2.31 11.43
C ARG A 492 0.94 1.33 11.99
N MET A 493 0.55 1.50 13.26
CA MET A 493 -0.41 0.64 13.96
C MET A 493 -1.77 0.65 13.27
N LYS A 494 -2.30 1.81 12.87
CA LYS A 494 -3.63 1.89 12.22
C LYS A 494 -3.68 1.04 10.94
N GLU A 495 -2.59 1.00 10.20
CA GLU A 495 -2.50 0.22 8.96
C GLU A 495 -2.50 -1.28 9.24
N GLN A 496 -1.93 -1.72 10.37
CA GLN A 496 -1.82 -3.13 10.75
C GLN A 496 -3.08 -3.64 11.45
N VAL A 497 -3.69 -2.82 12.29
CA VAL A 497 -4.76 -3.21 13.22
C VAL A 497 -6.15 -3.06 12.59
N PHE A 498 -6.42 -1.99 11.83
CA PHE A 498 -7.75 -1.71 11.28
C PHE A 498 -7.93 -2.30 9.88
N LYS A 499 -7.61 -3.59 9.72
CA LYS A 499 -7.82 -4.33 8.46
C LYS A 499 -9.08 -5.19 8.54
N GLY A 500 -9.96 -5.07 7.54
CA GLY A 500 -11.18 -5.87 7.43
C GLY A 500 -12.42 -5.15 7.98
N SER A 501 -13.43 -5.92 8.40
CA SER A 501 -14.69 -5.40 8.94
C SER A 501 -14.77 -5.55 10.45
N ARG A 502 -15.55 -4.66 11.08
CA ARG A 502 -15.78 -4.71 12.53
C ARG A 502 -16.66 -5.91 12.92
N PRO A 503 -16.43 -6.55 14.08
CA PRO A 503 -15.28 -6.32 14.97
C PRO A 503 -13.98 -6.90 14.37
N TYR A 504 -12.88 -6.17 14.51
CA TYR A 504 -11.56 -6.54 14.01
C TYR A 504 -10.99 -7.77 14.75
N GLU A 505 -10.14 -8.52 14.04
CA GLU A 505 -9.36 -9.59 14.66
C GLU A 505 -8.43 -9.01 15.74
N SER A 506 -8.40 -9.64 16.91
CA SER A 506 -7.58 -9.15 18.03
C SER A 506 -6.09 -9.49 17.88
N GLY A 507 -5.74 -10.44 17.01
CA GLY A 507 -4.38 -10.91 16.79
C GLY A 507 -3.37 -9.79 16.45
N PRO A 508 -3.62 -8.97 15.42
CA PRO A 508 -2.72 -7.87 15.06
C PRO A 508 -2.47 -6.87 16.20
N LEU A 509 -3.50 -6.48 16.96
CA LEU A 509 -3.35 -5.59 18.10
C LEU A 509 -2.58 -6.26 19.24
N GLU A 510 -2.83 -7.53 19.52
CA GLU A 510 -2.10 -8.27 20.55
C GLU A 510 -0.62 -8.44 20.21
N GLU A 511 -0.30 -8.81 18.97
CA GLU A 511 1.07 -8.94 18.50
C GLU A 511 1.81 -7.59 18.52
N PHE A 512 1.14 -6.52 18.07
CA PHE A 512 1.64 -5.15 18.19
C PHE A 512 1.99 -4.81 19.64
N LEU A 513 1.06 -5.02 20.59
CA LEU A 513 1.29 -4.70 22.00
C LEU A 513 2.40 -5.56 22.62
N LYS A 514 2.51 -6.84 22.23
CA LYS A 514 3.60 -7.73 22.66
C LYS A 514 4.96 -7.28 22.14
N ASN A 515 5.05 -6.90 20.87
CA ASN A 515 6.29 -6.42 20.27
C ASN A 515 6.72 -5.09 20.93
N GLU A 516 5.76 -4.22 21.21
CA GLU A 516 6.05 -2.92 21.78
C GLU A 516 6.38 -2.97 23.28
N PHE A 517 5.68 -3.76 24.08
CA PHE A 517 5.85 -3.77 25.54
C PHE A 517 6.60 -4.99 26.08
N GLY A 518 6.87 -5.99 25.24
CA GLY A 518 7.41 -7.28 25.62
C GLY A 518 6.33 -8.25 26.09
N GLU A 519 6.42 -9.51 25.63
CA GLU A 519 5.40 -10.53 25.92
C GLU A 519 5.33 -10.91 27.41
N ASN A 520 6.46 -10.86 28.11
CA ASN A 520 6.61 -11.28 29.51
C ASN A 520 6.77 -10.13 30.50
N THR A 521 6.74 -8.88 30.03
CA THR A 521 6.91 -7.70 30.86
C THR A 521 5.70 -7.54 31.78
N LYS A 522 5.96 -7.40 33.08
CA LYS A 522 4.94 -7.27 34.12
C LYS A 522 4.78 -5.81 34.54
N MET A 523 3.59 -5.47 35.05
CA MET A 523 3.29 -4.12 35.49
C MET A 523 4.26 -3.63 36.57
N LYS A 524 4.66 -4.50 37.51
CA LYS A 524 5.61 -4.15 38.59
C LYS A 524 7.07 -4.03 38.14
N ASP A 525 7.41 -4.40 36.90
CA ASP A 525 8.77 -4.25 36.37
C ASP A 525 9.15 -2.78 36.15
N VAL A 526 8.15 -1.87 36.10
CA VAL A 526 8.40 -0.43 36.03
C VAL A 526 7.96 0.27 37.31
N ALA A 527 8.90 0.90 38.00
CA ALA A 527 8.67 1.48 39.32
C ALA A 527 8.18 2.95 39.32
N HIS A 528 8.50 3.73 38.28
CA HIS A 528 8.20 5.17 38.22
C HIS A 528 8.00 5.66 36.77
N PRO A 529 7.02 6.54 36.50
CA PRO A 529 6.00 7.05 37.43
C PRO A 529 4.98 5.99 37.86
N ARG A 530 4.18 6.31 38.89
CA ARG A 530 3.09 5.43 39.32
C ARG A 530 1.98 5.46 38.26
N LEU A 531 1.55 4.30 37.83
CA LEU A 531 0.72 4.11 36.65
C LEU A 531 -0.63 3.51 37.01
N MET A 532 -1.69 4.06 36.41
CA MET A 532 -3.07 3.56 36.47
C MET A 532 -3.62 3.41 35.05
N VAL A 533 -4.13 2.23 34.72
CA VAL A 533 -4.81 2.00 33.42
C VAL A 533 -6.20 1.46 33.68
N THR A 534 -7.22 2.14 33.15
CA THR A 534 -8.62 1.82 33.40
C THR A 534 -9.13 0.69 32.50
N SER A 535 -10.06 -0.12 33.00
CA SER A 535 -10.80 -1.12 32.24
C SER A 535 -12.10 -1.48 32.97
N VAL A 536 -13.09 -2.00 32.25
CA VAL A 536 -14.35 -2.44 32.85
C VAL A 536 -14.35 -3.95 33.04
N LEU A 537 -14.62 -4.40 34.28
CA LEU A 537 -14.92 -5.80 34.59
C LEU A 537 -16.35 -6.10 34.17
N ALA A 538 -16.47 -6.87 33.09
CA ALA A 538 -17.73 -7.22 32.45
C ALA A 538 -18.19 -8.66 32.76
N ASP A 539 -17.46 -9.40 33.60
CA ASP A 539 -17.88 -10.73 34.10
C ASP A 539 -18.97 -10.67 35.19
N ARG A 540 -19.45 -9.46 35.51
CA ARG A 540 -20.38 -9.17 36.59
C ARG A 540 -21.39 -8.09 36.17
N HIS A 541 -22.55 -8.08 36.83
CA HIS A 541 -23.56 -7.05 36.66
C HIS A 541 -24.06 -6.58 38.04
N PRO A 542 -23.98 -5.28 38.37
CA PRO A 542 -23.40 -4.18 37.58
C PRO A 542 -21.91 -4.37 37.26
N GLY A 543 -21.45 -3.86 36.12
CA GLY A 543 -20.02 -3.86 35.78
C GLY A 543 -19.23 -2.94 36.69
N GLU A 544 -17.97 -3.28 36.97
CA GLU A 544 -17.12 -2.53 37.91
C GLU A 544 -15.88 -1.96 37.23
N LEU A 545 -15.42 -0.79 37.67
CA LEU A 545 -14.16 -0.21 37.22
C LEU A 545 -12.98 -0.98 37.82
N HIS A 546 -12.06 -1.41 36.97
CA HIS A 546 -10.78 -1.99 37.35
C HIS A 546 -9.63 -1.06 36.95
N LEU A 547 -8.67 -0.90 37.85
CA LEU A 547 -7.43 -0.19 37.58
C LEU A 547 -6.27 -1.19 37.57
N PHE A 548 -5.63 -1.36 36.41
CA PHE A 548 -4.32 -1.99 36.33
C PHE A 548 -3.27 -1.02 36.87
N ARG A 549 -2.36 -1.51 37.72
CA ARG A 549 -1.42 -0.67 38.47
C ARG A 549 -0.02 -1.27 38.43
N ASN A 550 1.02 -0.43 38.51
CA ASN A 550 2.39 -0.88 38.76
C ASN A 550 2.80 -0.85 40.25
N TYR A 551 1.91 -0.38 41.13
CA TYR A 551 2.09 -0.34 42.57
C TYR A 551 1.02 -1.19 43.29
N ASP A 552 1.29 -1.52 44.56
CA ASP A 552 0.36 -2.33 45.34
C ASP A 552 -0.93 -1.54 45.67
N PRO A 553 -2.12 -2.16 45.51
CA PRO A 553 -3.38 -1.46 45.68
C PRO A 553 -3.57 -0.93 47.12
N PRO A 554 -4.31 0.17 47.32
CA PRO A 554 -4.56 0.72 48.65
C PRO A 554 -5.25 -0.31 49.57
N ALA A 555 -4.62 -0.65 50.70
CA ALA A 555 -5.10 -1.67 51.64
C ALA A 555 -6.25 -1.18 52.56
N LEU A 556 -7.15 -0.35 52.04
CA LEU A 556 -8.30 0.15 52.80
C LEU A 556 -9.40 -0.90 52.83
N GLN A 557 -9.69 -1.44 54.02
CA GLN A 557 -10.82 -2.35 54.23
C GLN A 557 -12.13 -1.57 54.00
N ARG A 558 -12.88 -1.97 52.97
CA ARG A 558 -14.23 -1.47 52.69
C ARG A 558 -15.18 -2.65 52.59
N ASP A 559 -16.40 -2.44 53.07
CA ASP A 559 -17.48 -3.39 52.78
C ASP A 559 -17.67 -3.47 51.26
N PRO A 560 -17.87 -4.67 50.69
CA PRO A 560 -18.11 -4.81 49.27
C PRO A 560 -19.36 -4.01 48.89
N PRO A 561 -19.33 -3.22 47.80
CA PRO A 561 -20.44 -2.35 47.42
C PRO A 561 -21.70 -3.13 47.07
N TYR A 562 -21.54 -4.40 46.65
CA TYR A 562 -22.62 -5.30 46.29
C TYR A 562 -22.51 -6.62 47.06
N LYS A 563 -23.66 -7.15 47.49
CA LYS A 563 -23.75 -8.54 47.95
C LYS A 563 -23.68 -9.45 46.74
N SER A 564 -22.67 -10.30 46.65
CA SER A 564 -22.56 -11.27 45.55
C SER A 564 -23.14 -12.63 45.94
N THR A 565 -23.95 -13.21 45.05
CA THR A 565 -24.35 -14.63 45.09
C THR A 565 -23.45 -15.50 44.21
N ALA A 566 -22.61 -14.89 43.37
CA ALA A 566 -21.70 -15.56 42.44
C ALA A 566 -20.25 -15.54 42.97
N THR A 567 -19.47 -16.55 42.59
CA THR A 567 -18.02 -16.60 42.85
C THR A 567 -17.26 -16.10 41.62
N PHE A 568 -16.61 -14.95 41.72
CA PHE A 568 -15.79 -14.39 40.64
C PHE A 568 -14.34 -14.85 40.76
N GLN A 569 -13.64 -14.91 39.62
CA GLN A 569 -12.19 -15.14 39.63
C GLN A 569 -11.48 -13.99 40.37
N PRO A 570 -10.47 -14.27 41.22
CA PRO A 570 -9.75 -13.22 41.93
C PRO A 570 -9.07 -12.25 40.95
N LEU A 571 -8.89 -11.00 41.38
CA LEU A 571 -8.08 -10.06 40.62
C LEU A 571 -6.62 -10.48 40.65
N THR A 572 -5.96 -10.39 39.51
CA THR A 572 -4.51 -10.62 39.42
C THR A 572 -3.79 -9.51 40.17
N VAL A 573 -2.73 -9.87 40.89
CA VAL A 573 -1.88 -8.90 41.58
C VAL A 573 -0.91 -8.24 40.58
N PRO A 574 -0.47 -6.99 40.82
CA PRO A 574 0.44 -6.27 39.92
C PRO A 574 1.70 -7.06 39.51
N GLN A 575 2.21 -7.95 40.38
CA GLN A 575 3.36 -8.83 40.16
C GLN A 575 3.16 -9.89 39.07
N GLU A 576 1.91 -10.18 38.71
CA GLU A 576 1.52 -11.21 37.75
C GLU A 576 0.82 -10.62 36.53
N GLN A 577 0.48 -9.34 36.57
CA GLN A 577 -0.18 -8.62 35.48
C GLN A 577 0.81 -8.31 34.35
N LEU A 578 0.53 -8.79 33.15
CA LEU A 578 1.31 -8.48 31.94
C LEU A 578 0.91 -7.12 31.37
N VAL A 579 1.90 -6.30 31.00
CA VAL A 579 1.73 -4.94 30.46
C VAL A 579 0.86 -4.94 29.22
N TRP A 580 1.18 -5.80 28.23
CA TRP A 580 0.43 -5.87 26.97
C TRP A 580 -1.03 -6.32 27.16
N ARG A 581 -1.31 -7.15 28.19
CA ARG A 581 -2.69 -7.56 28.52
C ARG A 581 -3.46 -6.42 29.17
N ALA A 582 -2.84 -5.64 30.04
CA ALA A 582 -3.46 -4.45 30.62
C ALA A 582 -3.82 -3.44 29.51
N ALA A 583 -2.89 -3.19 28.59
CA ALA A 583 -3.12 -2.36 27.41
C ALA A 583 -4.31 -2.86 26.56
N ARG A 584 -4.31 -4.15 26.21
CA ARG A 584 -5.36 -4.75 25.37
C ARG A 584 -6.72 -4.77 26.07
N SER A 585 -6.76 -5.01 27.38
CA SER A 585 -7.99 -4.96 28.19
C SER A 585 -8.56 -3.54 28.24
N SER A 586 -7.71 -2.53 28.37
CA SER A 586 -8.11 -1.12 28.39
C SER A 586 -8.60 -0.64 27.02
N GLY A 587 -7.97 -1.09 25.94
CA GLY A 587 -8.33 -0.72 24.56
C GLY A 587 -9.38 -1.61 23.88
N ALA A 588 -10.06 -2.49 24.62
CA ALA A 588 -11.06 -3.43 24.07
C ALA A 588 -12.41 -2.73 23.79
N ALA A 589 -12.39 -1.71 22.92
CA ALA A 589 -13.54 -0.88 22.59
C ALA A 589 -14.69 -1.75 22.05
N PRO A 590 -15.87 -1.75 22.71
CA PRO A 590 -17.03 -2.49 22.23
C PRO A 590 -17.37 -2.09 20.80
N THR A 591 -17.88 -3.04 20.00
CA THR A 591 -18.12 -2.94 18.54
C THR A 591 -16.86 -2.94 17.66
N TYR A 592 -15.70 -2.50 18.15
CA TYR A 592 -14.44 -2.52 17.40
C TYR A 592 -13.64 -3.81 17.64
N PHE A 593 -13.49 -4.20 18.90
CA PHE A 593 -12.76 -5.40 19.29
C PHE A 593 -13.61 -6.33 20.17
N ARG A 594 -13.26 -7.62 20.16
CA ARG A 594 -13.83 -8.58 21.10
C ARG A 594 -13.29 -8.32 22.51
N PRO A 595 -14.05 -8.67 23.57
CA PRO A 595 -13.59 -8.56 24.96
C PRO A 595 -12.29 -9.35 25.23
N MET A 596 -11.47 -8.86 26.16
CA MET A 596 -10.27 -9.58 26.63
C MET A 596 -10.58 -10.40 27.86
N GLY A 597 -11.02 -11.64 27.65
CA GLY A 597 -11.54 -12.46 28.75
C GLY A 597 -12.72 -11.76 29.41
N ARG A 598 -12.50 -11.22 30.62
CA ARG A 598 -13.51 -10.50 31.42
C ARG A 598 -13.50 -8.98 31.30
N PHE A 599 -12.60 -8.43 30.48
CA PHE A 599 -12.35 -7.00 30.41
C PHE A 599 -12.91 -6.37 29.13
N LEU A 600 -13.51 -5.18 29.29
CA LEU A 600 -13.91 -4.25 28.24
C LEU A 600 -13.16 -2.92 28.38
N ASP A 601 -13.25 -2.09 27.35
CA ASP A 601 -12.66 -0.75 27.36
C ASP A 601 -13.09 0.06 28.58
N GLY A 602 -12.12 0.73 29.21
CA GLY A 602 -12.35 1.63 30.34
C GLY A 602 -13.24 2.81 29.99
N GLY A 603 -13.37 3.15 28.70
CA GLY A 603 -14.18 4.24 28.17
C GLY A 603 -15.65 4.16 28.55
N LEU A 604 -16.18 2.99 28.87
CA LEU A 604 -17.57 2.83 29.31
C LEU A 604 -17.85 3.39 30.71
N LEU A 605 -16.85 3.47 31.59
CA LEU A 605 -17.02 3.95 32.98
C LEU A 605 -16.13 5.14 33.32
N ALA A 606 -14.93 5.23 32.74
CA ALA A 606 -13.90 6.19 33.10
C ALA A 606 -13.12 6.65 31.84
N ASN A 607 -13.80 7.10 30.79
CA ASN A 607 -13.10 7.53 29.55
C ASN A 607 -12.13 8.68 29.79
N ASN A 608 -12.51 9.61 30.67
CA ASN A 608 -11.60 10.56 31.30
C ASN A 608 -11.24 10.05 32.71
N PRO A 609 -10.02 9.57 32.95
CA PRO A 609 -9.66 8.93 34.21
C PRO A 609 -9.36 9.92 35.35
N THR A 610 -9.58 11.22 35.16
CA THR A 610 -9.12 12.25 36.12
C THR A 610 -9.74 12.09 37.50
N LEU A 611 -11.05 11.95 37.58
CA LEU A 611 -11.76 11.79 38.86
C LEU A 611 -11.40 10.49 39.56
N ASP A 612 -11.29 9.39 38.80
CA ASP A 612 -10.92 8.08 39.31
C ASP A 612 -9.47 8.06 39.80
N ALA A 613 -8.54 8.68 39.07
CA ALA A 613 -7.14 8.81 39.45
C ALA A 613 -6.98 9.65 40.73
N MET A 614 -7.65 10.79 40.84
CA MET A 614 -7.64 11.60 42.07
C MET A 614 -8.20 10.81 43.26
N THR A 615 -9.26 10.04 43.03
CA THR A 615 -9.88 9.19 44.04
C THR A 615 -8.92 8.09 44.50
N GLU A 616 -8.23 7.42 43.58
CA GLU A 616 -7.24 6.39 43.85
C GLU A 616 -6.03 6.97 44.59
N ILE A 617 -5.50 8.13 44.19
CA ILE A 617 -4.35 8.78 44.85
C ILE A 617 -4.72 9.20 46.28
N HIS A 618 -5.93 9.73 46.49
CA HIS A 618 -6.41 10.02 47.83
C HIS A 618 -6.47 8.75 48.70
N GLN A 619 -6.98 7.64 48.15
CA GLN A 619 -7.05 6.37 48.85
C GLN A 619 -5.67 5.79 49.15
N TYR A 620 -4.74 5.87 48.21
CA TYR A 620 -3.35 5.47 48.37
C TYR A 620 -2.68 6.24 49.51
N ASN A 621 -2.78 7.57 49.50
CA ASN A 621 -2.25 8.43 50.56
C ASN A 621 -2.89 8.13 51.92
N LYS A 622 -4.20 7.85 51.96
CA LYS A 622 -4.88 7.45 53.20
C LYS A 622 -4.40 6.09 53.71
N ALA A 623 -4.16 5.13 52.83
CA ALA A 623 -3.61 3.82 53.18
C ALA A 623 -2.18 3.94 53.74
N LEU A 624 -1.33 4.78 53.15
CA LEU A 624 0.01 5.06 53.67
C LEU A 624 -0.04 5.63 55.10
N LYS A 625 -0.92 6.59 55.36
CA LYS A 625 -1.13 7.13 56.73
C LYS A 625 -1.55 6.04 57.71
N ALA A 626 -2.51 5.20 57.32
CA ALA A 626 -2.99 4.11 58.16
C ALA A 626 -1.89 3.06 58.47
N GLN A 627 -0.91 2.91 57.58
CA GLN A 627 0.25 2.03 57.75
C GLN A 627 1.41 2.70 58.54
N GLY A 628 1.25 3.93 59.02
CA GLY A 628 2.31 4.68 59.70
C GLY A 628 3.39 5.24 58.77
N ARG A 629 3.16 5.26 57.45
CA ARG A 629 4.10 5.72 56.41
C ARG A 629 3.80 7.15 55.97
N GLU A 630 3.58 8.06 56.92
CA GLU A 630 3.16 9.44 56.64
C GLU A 630 4.22 10.26 55.88
N SER A 631 5.50 9.91 56.04
CA SER A 631 6.62 10.56 55.35
C SER A 631 6.63 10.35 53.84
N GLU A 632 5.92 9.34 53.34
CA GLU A 632 5.78 9.04 51.91
C GLU A 632 4.56 9.71 51.26
N VAL A 633 3.71 10.39 52.06
CA VAL A 633 2.50 11.05 51.57
C VAL A 633 2.86 12.37 50.90
N CYS A 634 2.56 12.47 49.61
CA CYS A 634 2.67 13.69 48.84
C CYS A 634 1.27 14.16 48.39
N ARG A 635 0.97 15.44 48.59
CA ARG A 635 -0.29 16.05 48.12
C ARG A 635 -0.14 16.36 46.63
N LEU A 636 -1.21 16.18 45.86
CA LEU A 636 -1.25 16.64 44.47
C LEU A 636 -1.15 18.17 44.43
N GLY A 637 -0.26 18.69 43.60
CA GLY A 637 -0.13 20.14 43.34
C GLY A 637 -0.69 20.55 41.98
N VAL A 638 -0.56 19.67 40.98
CA VAL A 638 -1.00 19.90 39.60
C VAL A 638 -1.66 18.63 39.04
N VAL A 639 -2.76 18.82 38.31
CA VAL A 639 -3.43 17.79 37.52
C VAL A 639 -3.56 18.29 36.08
N VAL A 640 -2.96 17.56 35.15
CA VAL A 640 -3.05 17.80 33.70
C VAL A 640 -3.91 16.72 33.07
N SER A 641 -5.04 17.10 32.51
CA SER A 641 -5.95 16.22 31.77
C SER A 641 -5.89 16.53 30.28
N LEU A 642 -5.55 15.54 29.47
CA LEU A 642 -5.42 15.66 28.02
C LEU A 642 -6.55 14.91 27.31
N GLY A 643 -7.26 15.61 26.42
CA GLY A 643 -8.37 15.07 25.64
C GLY A 643 -8.00 14.77 24.20
N THR A 644 -8.66 13.77 23.59
CA THR A 644 -8.41 13.36 22.20
C THR A 644 -9.09 14.25 21.14
N GLY A 645 -9.36 15.51 21.48
CA GLY A 645 -10.05 16.48 20.64
C GLY A 645 -11.58 16.41 20.73
N LYS A 646 -12.21 17.59 20.63
CA LYS A 646 -13.66 17.77 20.70
C LYS A 646 -14.26 17.81 19.29
N PRO A 647 -15.24 16.95 18.95
CA PRO A 647 -15.93 17.06 17.68
C PRO A 647 -16.74 18.37 17.59
N PRO A 648 -17.08 18.85 16.38
CA PRO A 648 -17.98 19.98 16.21
C PRO A 648 -19.39 19.62 16.70
N GLN A 649 -20.11 20.62 17.21
CA GLN A 649 -21.50 20.42 17.63
C GLN A 649 -22.41 20.35 16.40
N VAL A 650 -23.18 19.26 16.28
CA VAL A 650 -24.11 19.03 15.15
C VAL A 650 -25.54 18.97 15.66
N ALA A 651 -26.48 19.52 14.89
CA ALA A 651 -27.91 19.45 15.19
C ALA A 651 -28.46 18.03 15.00
N VAL A 652 -29.19 17.52 15.98
CA VAL A 652 -29.88 16.22 15.89
C VAL A 652 -31.34 16.47 15.47
N ASN A 653 -31.70 16.08 14.24
CA ASN A 653 -33.00 16.43 13.64
C ASN A 653 -34.17 15.53 14.08
N SER A 654 -33.92 14.36 14.67
CA SER A 654 -34.98 13.45 15.15
C SER A 654 -34.50 12.54 16.28
N VAL A 655 -35.11 12.69 17.46
CA VAL A 655 -34.94 11.79 18.62
C VAL A 655 -36.26 11.04 18.91
N ASP A 656 -37.23 11.14 18.00
CA ASP A 656 -38.57 10.57 18.19
C ASP A 656 -38.57 9.06 17.94
N VAL A 657 -38.82 8.30 19.01
CA VAL A 657 -38.91 6.83 19.04
C VAL A 657 -40.34 6.41 19.42
N PHE A 658 -41.35 6.94 18.73
CA PHE A 658 -42.72 6.42 18.88
C PHE A 658 -42.93 5.07 18.17
N ARG A 659 -43.85 4.27 18.73
CA ARG A 659 -44.26 2.95 18.20
C ARG A 659 -45.02 3.17 16.87
N PRO A 660 -44.50 2.70 15.74
CA PRO A 660 -44.98 3.13 14.42
C PRO A 660 -46.35 2.56 14.09
N SER A 661 -47.20 3.40 13.48
CA SER A 661 -48.57 3.05 13.05
C SER A 661 -48.62 2.58 11.59
N ASN A 662 -47.58 2.87 10.81
CA ASN A 662 -47.50 2.53 9.37
C ASN A 662 -46.05 2.18 8.93
N PRO A 663 -45.86 1.58 7.74
CA PRO A 663 -44.55 1.13 7.27
C PRO A 663 -43.53 2.26 7.01
N LEU A 664 -43.97 3.49 6.71
CA LEU A 664 -43.09 4.64 6.48
C LEU A 664 -42.57 5.23 7.80
N GLU A 665 -43.38 5.21 8.85
CA GLU A 665 -42.99 5.54 10.23
C GLU A 665 -42.01 4.53 10.80
N LEU A 666 -42.13 3.25 10.43
CA LEU A 666 -41.19 2.20 10.84
C LEU A 666 -39.74 2.57 10.48
N ALA A 667 -39.50 3.07 9.26
CA ALA A 667 -38.18 3.52 8.81
C ALA A 667 -37.66 4.72 9.63
N LYS A 668 -38.54 5.67 9.97
CA LYS A 668 -38.18 6.81 10.83
C LYS A 668 -37.87 6.38 12.27
N THR A 669 -38.63 5.43 12.82
CA THR A 669 -38.36 4.84 14.14
C THR A 669 -37.03 4.08 14.14
N PHE A 670 -36.68 3.34 13.08
CA PHE A 670 -35.39 2.66 12.99
C PHE A 670 -34.21 3.65 13.00
N VAL A 671 -34.33 4.76 12.27
CA VAL A 671 -33.33 5.84 12.31
C VAL A 671 -33.29 6.47 13.70
N GLY A 672 -34.43 6.80 14.31
CA GLY A 672 -34.51 7.36 15.66
C GLY A 672 -33.92 6.47 16.76
N VAL A 673 -34.16 5.14 16.72
CA VAL A 673 -33.56 4.16 17.64
C VAL A 673 -32.04 4.12 17.49
N ARG A 674 -31.53 4.18 16.25
CA ARG A 674 -30.10 4.16 15.98
C ARG A 674 -29.41 5.43 16.50
N GLU A 675 -29.97 6.60 16.22
CA GLU A 675 -29.43 7.88 16.71
C GLU A 675 -29.50 7.98 18.24
N LEU A 676 -30.59 7.51 18.87
CA LEU A 676 -30.69 7.42 20.33
C LEU A 676 -29.64 6.47 20.92
N GLY A 677 -29.43 5.31 20.28
CA GLY A 677 -28.40 4.35 20.67
C GLY A 677 -26.99 4.94 20.58
N LYS A 678 -26.68 5.67 19.50
CA LYS A 678 -25.41 6.41 19.36
C LYS A 678 -25.26 7.44 20.48
N MET A 679 -26.29 8.25 20.72
CA MET A 679 -26.30 9.27 21.78
C MET A 679 -26.06 8.67 23.17
N LEU A 680 -26.63 7.49 23.48
CA LEU A 680 -26.38 6.81 24.76
C LEU A 680 -24.91 6.39 24.90
N VAL A 681 -24.31 5.85 23.84
CA VAL A 681 -22.89 5.49 23.84
C VAL A 681 -22.03 6.75 23.97
N ASP A 682 -22.35 7.82 23.26
CA ASP A 682 -21.65 9.09 23.34
C ASP A 682 -21.73 9.66 24.76
N CYS A 683 -22.89 9.65 25.42
CA CYS A 683 -23.03 10.08 26.81
C CYS A 683 -22.25 9.20 27.81
N CYS A 684 -22.17 7.90 27.58
CA CYS A 684 -21.40 6.99 28.43
C CYS A 684 -19.89 7.13 28.25
N THR A 685 -19.46 7.55 27.07
CA THR A 685 -18.04 7.63 26.69
C THR A 685 -17.53 9.06 26.55
N ASP A 686 -18.34 10.07 26.88
CA ASP A 686 -17.92 11.47 26.86
C ASP A 686 -16.75 11.69 27.83
N SER A 687 -15.59 12.05 27.27
CA SER A 687 -14.38 12.38 28.02
C SER A 687 -14.26 13.88 28.32
N ASP A 688 -15.06 14.69 27.64
CA ASP A 688 -15.19 16.12 27.88
C ASP A 688 -16.49 16.39 28.68
N GLY A 689 -17.00 17.62 28.67
CA GLY A 689 -18.24 17.97 29.34
C GLY A 689 -18.18 17.86 30.88
N CYS A 690 -19.18 17.20 31.48
CA CYS A 690 -19.38 17.22 32.93
C CYS A 690 -18.21 16.61 33.73
N ALA A 691 -17.47 15.65 33.16
CA ALA A 691 -16.32 15.06 33.84
C ALA A 691 -15.23 16.10 34.10
N VAL A 692 -14.98 16.98 33.12
CA VAL A 692 -14.01 18.08 33.21
C VAL A 692 -14.45 19.11 34.23
N ASP A 693 -15.72 19.51 34.24
CA ASP A 693 -16.23 20.51 35.18
C ASP A 693 -16.19 20.02 36.62
N ARG A 694 -16.54 18.74 36.84
CA ARG A 694 -16.42 18.10 38.15
C ARG A 694 -14.95 18.08 38.58
N ALA A 695 -14.04 17.61 37.73
CA ALA A 695 -12.62 17.54 38.05
C ALA A 695 -12.05 18.92 38.40
N ARG A 696 -12.39 19.95 37.61
CA ARG A 696 -12.00 21.34 37.87
C ARG A 696 -12.48 21.83 39.23
N ALA A 697 -13.78 21.70 39.52
CA ALA A 697 -14.35 22.16 40.78
C ALA A 697 -13.73 21.44 42.00
N TRP A 698 -13.52 20.12 41.90
CA TRP A 698 -12.87 19.36 42.97
C TRP A 698 -11.39 19.71 43.15
N CYS A 699 -10.67 20.01 42.06
CA CYS A 699 -9.30 20.50 42.14
C CYS A 699 -9.22 21.88 42.81
N GLU A 700 -10.12 22.81 42.44
CA GLU A 700 -10.21 24.14 43.07
C GLU A 700 -10.52 24.03 44.57
N MET A 701 -11.46 23.17 44.96
CA MET A 701 -11.75 22.89 46.37
C MET A 701 -10.55 22.31 47.13
N ALA A 702 -9.72 21.55 46.43
CA ALA A 702 -8.54 20.90 46.99
C ALA A 702 -7.25 21.71 46.81
N ASP A 703 -7.32 22.97 46.36
CA ASP A 703 -6.15 23.83 46.10
C ASP A 703 -5.12 23.15 45.17
N ILE A 704 -5.62 22.56 44.09
CA ILE A 704 -4.85 21.87 43.04
C ILE A 704 -5.03 22.62 41.73
N ASN A 705 -3.93 22.91 41.04
CA ASN A 705 -3.98 23.52 39.71
C ASN A 705 -4.45 22.49 38.67
N TYR A 706 -5.60 22.72 38.06
CA TYR A 706 -6.16 21.85 37.03
C TYR A 706 -6.02 22.45 35.63
N HIS A 707 -5.38 21.69 34.74
CA HIS A 707 -5.19 22.05 33.34
C HIS A 707 -5.90 21.04 32.44
N ARG A 708 -6.84 21.50 31.62
CA ARG A 708 -7.50 20.69 30.59
C ARG A 708 -7.07 21.17 29.21
N LEU A 709 -6.43 20.31 28.44
CA LEU A 709 -6.05 20.58 27.05
C LEU A 709 -6.79 19.60 26.13
N SER A 710 -7.67 20.13 25.28
CA SER A 710 -8.44 19.35 24.30
C SER A 710 -8.81 20.29 23.13
N PRO A 711 -8.20 20.13 21.94
CA PRO A 711 -8.43 21.02 20.81
C PRO A 711 -9.86 20.87 20.27
N GLN A 712 -10.39 21.94 19.68
CA GLN A 712 -11.62 21.85 18.90
C GLN A 712 -11.28 21.34 17.50
N LEU A 713 -11.91 20.25 17.08
CA LEU A 713 -11.73 19.68 15.74
C LEU A 713 -12.77 20.26 14.77
N SER A 714 -12.39 20.42 13.51
CA SER A 714 -13.30 20.89 12.45
C SER A 714 -14.34 19.85 12.03
N GLN A 715 -14.04 18.56 12.22
CA GLN A 715 -14.89 17.44 11.84
C GLN A 715 -14.88 16.31 12.88
N GLU A 716 -15.88 15.43 12.80
CA GLU A 716 -15.93 14.20 13.61
C GLU A 716 -14.92 13.18 13.06
N VAL A 717 -13.83 12.95 13.79
CA VAL A 717 -12.85 11.90 13.48
C VAL A 717 -13.23 10.61 14.20
N MET A 718 -13.36 9.52 13.44
CA MET A 718 -13.74 8.21 13.94
C MET A 718 -12.60 7.55 14.74
N LEU A 719 -12.95 6.61 15.63
CA LEU A 719 -11.98 5.93 16.52
C LEU A 719 -10.97 5.05 15.77
N ASP A 720 -11.33 4.59 14.57
CA ASP A 720 -10.54 3.73 13.68
C ASP A 720 -10.23 4.41 12.33
N GLU A 721 -10.15 5.74 12.32
CA GLU A 721 -9.75 6.50 11.12
C GLU A 721 -8.38 6.03 10.59
N VAL A 722 -8.32 5.80 9.28
CA VAL A 722 -7.13 5.28 8.58
C VAL A 722 -6.55 6.26 7.56
N SER A 723 -7.30 7.30 7.18
CA SER A 723 -6.87 8.31 6.22
C SER A 723 -5.76 9.19 6.80
N ASP A 724 -4.58 9.16 6.18
CA ASP A 724 -3.44 9.99 6.59
C ASP A 724 -3.77 11.47 6.47
N ALA A 725 -4.51 11.88 5.43
CA ALA A 725 -4.92 13.27 5.25
C ALA A 725 -5.77 13.78 6.42
N VAL A 726 -6.79 13.01 6.84
CA VAL A 726 -7.67 13.38 7.95
C VAL A 726 -6.89 13.46 9.27
N LEU A 727 -6.02 12.48 9.52
CA LEU A 727 -5.20 12.46 10.74
C LEU A 727 -4.17 13.60 10.76
N VAL A 728 -3.57 13.94 9.62
CA VAL A 728 -2.66 15.09 9.49
C VAL A 728 -3.40 16.40 9.71
N ASP A 729 -4.60 16.57 9.16
CA ASP A 729 -5.42 17.77 9.39
C ASP A 729 -5.81 17.91 10.87
N MET A 730 -6.20 16.81 11.52
CA MET A 730 -6.47 16.78 12.97
C MET A 730 -5.24 17.18 13.80
N LEU A 731 -4.06 16.70 13.41
CA LEU A 731 -2.79 17.06 14.07
C LEU A 731 -2.38 18.50 13.80
N TRP A 732 -2.65 19.00 12.59
CA TRP A 732 -2.44 20.40 12.22
C TRP A 732 -3.33 21.33 13.06
N GLU A 733 -4.63 21.02 13.19
CA GLU A 733 -5.55 21.75 14.07
C GLU A 733 -5.10 21.72 15.52
N THR A 734 -4.59 20.59 15.99
CA THR A 734 -4.00 20.46 17.33
C THR A 734 -2.79 21.38 17.48
N GLN A 735 -1.92 21.46 16.48
CA GLN A 735 -0.76 22.35 16.49
C GLN A 735 -1.17 23.83 16.51
N MET A 736 -2.20 24.20 15.74
CA MET A 736 -2.76 25.55 15.77
C MET A 736 -3.37 25.89 17.13
N TYR A 737 -4.14 24.97 17.73
CA TYR A 737 -4.67 25.13 19.08
C TYR A 737 -3.56 25.36 20.12
N LEU A 738 -2.48 24.57 20.06
CA LEU A 738 -1.35 24.68 20.97
C LEU A 738 -0.61 26.01 20.80
N TYR A 739 -0.51 26.49 19.56
CA TYR A 739 0.05 27.80 19.27
C TYR A 739 -0.80 28.94 19.88
N GLU A 740 -2.13 28.89 19.72
CA GLU A 740 -3.05 29.86 20.33
C GLU A 740 -2.98 29.85 21.87
N HIS A 741 -2.68 28.69 22.46
CA HIS A 741 -2.61 28.49 23.91
C HIS A 741 -1.17 28.41 24.45
N ARG A 742 -0.18 28.90 23.69
CA ARG A 742 1.24 28.83 24.05
C ARG A 742 1.56 29.36 25.45
N ASP A 743 0.91 30.44 25.87
CA ASP A 743 1.15 31.06 27.18
C ASP A 743 0.68 30.14 28.33
N VAL A 744 -0.38 29.37 28.09
CA VAL A 744 -0.88 28.35 29.03
C VAL A 744 0.12 27.20 29.14
N ILE A 745 0.67 26.74 28.00
CA ILE A 745 1.66 25.65 27.97
C ILE A 745 2.95 26.08 28.67
N GLN A 746 3.43 27.30 28.43
CA GLN A 746 4.61 27.87 29.11
C GLN A 746 4.40 27.96 30.62
N THR A 747 3.24 28.45 31.04
CA THR A 747 2.89 28.53 32.46
C THR A 747 2.82 27.14 33.09
N LEU A 748 2.20 26.18 32.41
CA LEU A 748 2.14 24.79 32.85
C LEU A 748 3.54 24.17 32.97
N SER A 749 4.40 24.35 31.97
CA SER A 749 5.78 23.88 31.98
C SER A 749 6.55 24.40 33.20
N GLN A 750 6.46 25.71 33.48
CA GLN A 750 7.06 26.31 34.67
C GLN A 750 6.53 25.71 35.97
N GLN A 751 5.22 25.49 36.08
CA GLN A 751 4.61 24.84 37.26
C GLN A 751 5.13 23.40 37.46
N LEU A 752 5.28 22.63 36.38
CA LEU A 752 5.78 21.25 36.44
C LEU A 752 7.26 21.17 36.84
N LEU A 753 8.05 22.20 36.51
CA LEU A 753 9.48 22.28 36.86
C LEU A 753 9.73 22.82 38.27
N GLN A 754 8.80 23.59 38.85
CA GLN A 754 8.93 24.19 40.18
C GLN A 754 8.50 23.28 41.33
N LEU A 755 7.62 22.31 41.06
CA LEU A 755 7.10 21.32 42.02
C LEU A 755 7.96 20.05 42.03
#